data_AF-A0A2H3KXK3-F1
#
_entry.id   AF-A0A2H3KXK3-F1
#
_cell.length_a   1.000
_cell.length_b   1.000
_cell.length_c   1.000
_cell.angle_alpha   90.00
_cell.angle_beta   90.00
_cell.angle_gamma   90.00
#
_symmetry.space_group_name_H-M   'P 1'
#
loop_
_entity.id
_entity.type
_entity.pdbx_description
1 polymer ?
#
loop_
_entity_poly.entity_id
_entity_poly.type
_entity_poly.pdbx_seq_one_letter_code
_entity_poly.pdbx_strand_id
1 'polypeptide(L)'
;MSPTVSVVSTRSARLSRQVVAMVVTPTLLALFTMALLVLGSSLARASHQMRGDDPLLGRSLFRFYPLEVSETGIYRWSRPEATLFLYGYDGRAVVTSLRLAAFRPADQPVALVHLRGDTIDPGSFPVDSVWRTYHLLMPMRPTGETPLHFTTEAYQPPADPRELGVALSDVTITATPGLMLHPVRLVYLLGWPLLVWLVLVRLRASPRLAVAGGLVMALGVGWAAAFPVEAGYWWPTLGWPWWPLLPLALLMAAPQLGVLLAGVRSYLVTHQALSLAGIGLALGALLALRLGFAVAPGMLLLVVGTWLGQAWLKRAASRQGLLSTRNAVLILALFGLLALGTRLVNLDTQPAGLWRDESRHGLQALRIWEDPAYRPVYVVEGADLPAMLFYLMAPVIGSAGPHPWSVRLVSALAGALTPLALYWASAPLIGRRAALVAAGLLASASWALSMSRWAFPATLDHLLVLTALGLVWRTLPVEASRLSLLDVPRTKPEVDQYRGSVASCVIGMALAGLLGGLAMYTYHTGRLAPIALGAAVVIRLGLNPHLWRKAAPGLAIALVVGALTITPLGLAILGDLEGYNRRVGTVSWLDANNPDSRAPLALALDNLQRYALAYHAVGERNGRHHLPDVPLLDPVTGLLLALGLGAALPRLRQQPGFLVVVALGVIYLVPAVLSNDAPHAMRALGTLAPACMLAGIGFVGLRYGLGSSPDQTDEPSPSPLTATVARVHPKNAPGLPLVRTVPLMLLGVSLLFNLWLYFGVMRLEPRVYGEFDLVETAVGRLIQQQHRQNNLASEDLTIYLPEPLRTTDTVRFLTWGIELGRYDGRPLEAEGSAVLLLPASADEAEQAAAMAALGAEGRALGVVATTPNGAPLVLAFGRGQAADRILR
;
A
#
# COMPACT_ATOMS: atom_id res chain seq x y z
N MET A 1 42.34 56.08 4.33
CA MET A 1 41.27 55.69 3.38
C MET A 1 40.87 54.25 3.69
N SER A 2 39.69 54.04 4.29
CA SER A 2 39.27 52.78 4.90
C SER A 2 38.33 51.97 3.98
N PRO A 3 38.50 50.64 3.81
CA PRO A 3 37.71 49.81 2.91
C PRO A 3 36.42 49.24 3.54
N THR A 4 35.86 49.86 4.57
CA THR A 4 34.74 49.31 5.37
C THR A 4 33.34 49.72 4.90
N VAL A 5 33.20 50.58 3.89
CA VAL A 5 31.89 51.14 3.48
C VAL A 5 31.19 50.34 2.36
N SER A 6 31.88 49.51 1.58
CA SER A 6 31.27 48.82 0.43
C SER A 6 30.49 47.53 0.77
N VAL A 7 30.70 46.95 1.96
CA VAL A 7 30.07 45.67 2.38
C VAL A 7 28.68 45.88 2.99
N VAL A 8 28.38 47.07 3.51
CA VAL A 8 27.09 47.40 4.16
C VAL A 8 26.00 47.72 3.12
N SER A 9 26.36 48.42 2.03
CA SER A 9 25.44 48.80 0.94
C SER A 9 24.89 47.59 0.16
N THR A 10 25.73 46.57 -0.07
CA THR A 10 25.33 45.35 -0.80
C THR A 10 24.46 44.41 0.03
N ARG A 11 24.57 44.44 1.37
CA ARG A 11 23.69 43.70 2.30
C ARG A 11 22.31 44.33 2.40
N SER A 12 22.21 45.66 2.53
CA SER A 12 20.91 46.34 2.62
C SER A 12 20.10 46.22 1.32
N ALA A 13 20.76 46.30 0.15
CA ALA A 13 20.13 46.10 -1.15
C ALA A 13 19.66 44.65 -1.41
N ARG A 14 20.32 43.66 -0.81
CA ARG A 14 19.86 42.25 -0.85
C ARG A 14 18.68 42.00 0.09
N LEU A 15 18.69 42.59 1.28
CA LEU A 15 17.61 42.51 2.26
C LEU A 15 16.34 43.20 1.73
N SER A 16 16.44 44.38 1.12
CA SER A 16 15.29 45.06 0.52
C SER A 16 14.69 44.28 -0.65
N ARG A 17 15.52 43.71 -1.55
CA ARG A 17 15.03 42.84 -2.63
C ARG A 17 14.35 41.56 -2.13
N GLN A 18 14.81 40.97 -1.02
CA GLN A 18 14.19 39.79 -0.45
C GLN A 18 12.85 40.09 0.24
N VAL A 19 12.76 41.21 0.97
CA VAL A 19 11.51 41.66 1.61
C VAL A 19 10.47 42.04 0.55
N VAL A 20 10.86 42.78 -0.48
CA VAL A 20 10.00 43.12 -1.62
C VAL A 20 9.49 41.85 -2.32
N ALA A 21 10.35 40.87 -2.59
CA ALA A 21 9.94 39.60 -3.21
C ALA A 21 8.99 38.75 -2.32
N MET A 22 9.13 38.81 -0.99
CA MET A 22 8.27 38.05 -0.07
C MET A 22 6.92 38.70 0.23
N VAL A 23 6.74 39.98 -0.10
CA VAL A 23 5.46 40.71 0.12
C VAL A 23 4.77 41.01 -1.21
N VAL A 24 5.48 41.55 -2.19
CA VAL A 24 4.90 41.99 -3.46
C VAL A 24 4.45 40.82 -4.31
N THR A 25 5.28 39.77 -4.44
CA THR A 25 4.94 38.60 -5.26
C THR A 25 3.67 37.86 -4.80
N PRO A 26 3.51 37.48 -3.52
CA PRO A 26 2.26 36.84 -3.09
C PRO A 26 1.06 37.79 -3.17
N THR A 27 1.24 39.10 -2.95
CA THR A 27 0.16 40.08 -3.10
C THR A 27 -0.32 40.16 -4.55
N LEU A 28 0.59 40.32 -5.50
CA LEU A 28 0.25 40.35 -6.94
C LEU A 28 -0.38 39.03 -7.38
N LEU A 29 0.14 37.89 -6.91
CA LEU A 29 -0.42 36.58 -7.22
C LEU A 29 -1.84 36.43 -6.66
N ALA A 30 -2.09 36.90 -5.43
CA ALA A 30 -3.42 36.90 -4.83
C ALA A 30 -4.40 37.81 -5.60
N LEU A 31 -3.98 39.02 -5.97
CA LEU A 31 -4.80 39.94 -6.77
C LEU A 31 -5.13 39.36 -8.16
N PHE A 32 -4.14 38.77 -8.83
CA PHE A 32 -4.34 38.09 -10.12
C PHE A 32 -5.30 36.90 -9.98
N THR A 33 -5.13 36.08 -8.93
CA THR A 33 -6.03 34.96 -8.63
C THR A 33 -7.45 35.47 -8.35
N MET A 34 -7.60 36.55 -7.61
CA MET A 34 -8.91 37.17 -7.33
C MET A 34 -9.59 37.63 -8.61
N ALA A 35 -8.87 38.28 -9.53
CA ALA A 35 -9.40 38.68 -10.83
C ALA A 35 -9.89 37.47 -11.65
N LEU A 36 -9.12 36.37 -11.65
CA LEU A 36 -9.52 35.12 -12.31
C LEU A 36 -10.71 34.43 -11.64
N LEU A 37 -10.82 34.50 -10.31
CA LEU A 37 -11.98 33.98 -9.58
C LEU A 37 -13.24 34.77 -9.89
N VAL A 38 -13.16 36.10 -9.95
CA VAL A 38 -14.28 36.96 -10.34
C VAL A 38 -14.68 36.65 -11.78
N LEU A 39 -13.73 36.61 -12.71
CA LEU A 39 -13.99 36.25 -14.10
C LEU A 39 -14.61 34.86 -14.22
N GLY A 40 -14.01 33.84 -13.59
CA GLY A 40 -14.54 32.48 -13.59
C GLY A 40 -15.96 32.42 -13.02
N SER A 41 -16.21 33.08 -11.88
CA SER A 41 -17.54 33.15 -11.28
C SER A 41 -18.59 33.79 -12.18
N SER A 42 -18.19 34.76 -13.01
CA SER A 42 -19.08 35.42 -13.98
C SER A 42 -19.41 34.52 -15.18
N LEU A 43 -18.55 33.53 -15.47
CA LEU A 43 -18.74 32.53 -16.52
C LEU A 43 -19.45 31.27 -16.00
N ALA A 44 -19.60 31.12 -14.68
CA ALA A 44 -20.19 29.95 -14.06
C ALA A 44 -21.68 29.82 -14.40
N ARG A 45 -22.09 28.61 -14.81
CA ARG A 45 -23.49 28.32 -15.09
C ARG A 45 -24.26 28.11 -13.80
N ALA A 46 -25.40 28.80 -13.66
CA ALA A 46 -26.30 28.63 -12.53
C ALA A 46 -27.04 27.28 -12.56
N SER A 47 -27.18 26.66 -13.73
CA SER A 47 -27.86 25.38 -13.93
C SER A 47 -26.99 24.42 -14.75
N HIS A 48 -27.03 23.14 -14.38
CA HIS A 48 -26.29 22.06 -15.04
C HIS A 48 -27.23 20.85 -15.22
N GLN A 49 -27.50 20.49 -16.48
CA GLN A 49 -28.31 19.33 -16.84
C GLN A 49 -27.40 18.21 -17.34
N MET A 50 -27.57 17.01 -16.77
CA MET A 50 -26.84 15.80 -17.13
C MET A 50 -27.82 14.71 -17.51
N ARG A 51 -27.61 14.08 -18.67
CA ARG A 51 -28.40 12.94 -19.17
C ARG A 51 -27.77 11.62 -18.75
N GLY A 52 -28.50 10.51 -18.87
CA GLY A 52 -28.05 9.16 -18.51
C GLY A 52 -26.68 8.75 -19.06
N ASP A 53 -26.31 9.25 -20.25
CA ASP A 53 -25.07 9.01 -20.97
C ASP A 53 -23.94 10.01 -20.65
N ASP A 54 -24.23 11.07 -19.88
CA ASP A 54 -23.24 12.09 -19.51
C ASP A 54 -22.14 11.49 -18.60
N PRO A 55 -20.84 11.62 -18.97
CA PRO A 55 -19.74 11.17 -18.15
C PRO A 55 -19.71 11.77 -16.73
N LEU A 56 -20.19 13.00 -16.55
CA LEU A 56 -20.30 13.64 -15.24
C LEU A 56 -21.36 12.96 -14.39
N LEU A 57 -22.50 12.57 -14.97
CA LEU A 57 -23.50 11.81 -14.24
C LEU A 57 -22.95 10.45 -13.82
N GLY A 58 -22.23 9.74 -14.70
CA GLY A 58 -21.58 8.47 -14.35
C GLY A 58 -20.66 8.57 -13.12
N ARG A 59 -19.94 9.69 -12.98
CA ARG A 59 -19.07 9.98 -11.82
C ARG A 59 -19.86 10.30 -10.53
N SER A 60 -21.08 10.78 -10.67
CA SER A 60 -21.98 11.11 -9.56
C SER A 60 -22.78 9.91 -9.04
N LEU A 61 -22.89 8.81 -9.82
CA LEU A 61 -23.78 7.69 -9.52
C LEU A 61 -23.07 6.50 -8.85
N PHE A 62 -23.47 6.18 -7.61
CA PHE A 62 -23.00 5.02 -6.86
C PHE A 62 -24.09 3.94 -6.74
N ARG A 63 -23.71 2.68 -7.02
CA ARG A 63 -24.63 1.52 -7.11
C ARG A 63 -25.77 1.72 -8.12
N PHE A 64 -25.42 2.23 -9.30
CA PHE A 64 -26.28 2.20 -10.49
C PHE A 64 -25.77 1.17 -11.49
N TYR A 65 -26.68 0.53 -12.21
CA TYR A 65 -26.35 -0.38 -13.29
C TYR A 65 -25.84 0.39 -14.53
N PRO A 66 -25.21 -0.32 -15.49
CA PRO A 66 -24.79 0.27 -16.76
C PRO A 66 -25.93 0.97 -17.52
N LEU A 67 -25.54 1.78 -18.51
CA LEU A 67 -26.46 2.55 -19.34
C LEU A 67 -27.41 1.62 -20.11
N GLU A 68 -28.70 1.94 -20.10
CA GLU A 68 -29.72 1.27 -20.88
C GLU A 68 -30.43 2.26 -21.81
N VAL A 69 -30.89 1.75 -22.94
CA VAL A 69 -31.56 2.51 -23.98
C VAL A 69 -32.89 1.84 -24.27
N SER A 70 -33.98 2.60 -24.25
CA SER A 70 -35.30 2.17 -24.68
C SER A 70 -35.90 3.19 -25.65
N GLU A 71 -37.09 2.88 -26.19
CA GLU A 71 -37.87 3.81 -27.01
C GLU A 71 -38.22 5.10 -26.26
N THR A 72 -38.28 5.06 -24.92
CA THR A 72 -38.65 6.22 -24.08
C THR A 72 -37.44 7.06 -23.64
N GLY A 73 -36.22 6.63 -23.96
CA GLY A 73 -35.00 7.38 -23.74
C GLY A 73 -33.85 6.54 -23.18
N ILE A 74 -32.84 7.25 -22.70
CA ILE A 74 -31.62 6.70 -22.12
C ILE A 74 -31.70 6.84 -20.61
N TYR A 75 -31.40 5.78 -19.87
CA TYR A 75 -31.50 5.76 -18.42
C TYR A 75 -30.54 4.75 -17.76
N ARG A 76 -30.44 4.83 -16.44
CA ARG A 76 -29.71 3.86 -15.61
C ARG A 76 -30.60 3.41 -14.47
N TRP A 77 -30.65 2.10 -14.22
CA TRP A 77 -31.30 1.57 -13.03
C TRP A 77 -30.45 1.79 -11.79
N SER A 78 -31.05 2.26 -10.71
CA SER A 78 -30.46 2.17 -9.38
C SER A 78 -30.56 0.75 -8.86
N ARG A 79 -29.63 0.34 -7.99
CA ARG A 79 -29.88 -0.73 -7.03
C ARG A 79 -30.88 -0.25 -5.96
N PRO A 80 -31.44 -1.16 -5.12
CA PRO A 80 -32.35 -0.78 -4.04
C PRO A 80 -31.76 0.28 -3.11
N GLU A 81 -30.45 0.19 -2.85
CA GLU A 81 -29.64 1.19 -2.18
C GLU A 81 -28.65 1.80 -3.16
N ALA A 82 -28.77 3.10 -3.41
CA ALA A 82 -27.92 3.84 -4.33
C ALA A 82 -27.61 5.24 -3.80
N THR A 83 -26.64 5.94 -4.39
CA THR A 83 -26.30 7.31 -3.98
C THR A 83 -25.98 8.18 -5.18
N LEU A 84 -26.56 9.38 -5.22
CA LEU A 84 -26.20 10.44 -6.17
C LEU A 84 -25.36 11.48 -5.44
N PHE A 85 -24.14 11.70 -5.91
CA PHE A 85 -23.25 12.71 -5.38
C PHE A 85 -23.39 14.01 -6.17
N LEU A 86 -23.64 15.12 -5.46
CA LEU A 86 -23.78 16.45 -6.05
C LEU A 86 -22.51 17.27 -5.77
N TYR A 87 -21.97 17.93 -6.81
CA TYR A 87 -20.71 18.66 -6.76
C TYR A 87 -20.88 20.17 -7.01
N GLY A 88 -19.94 20.98 -6.53
CA GLY A 88 -19.66 22.33 -7.06
C GLY A 88 -20.42 23.52 -6.47
N TYR A 89 -21.43 23.30 -5.64
CA TYR A 89 -22.27 24.38 -5.12
C TYR A 89 -22.03 24.72 -3.63
N ASP A 90 -21.05 24.06 -3.00
CA ASP A 90 -20.46 24.33 -1.68
C ASP A 90 -21.29 25.23 -0.73
N GLY A 91 -22.27 24.69 -0.01
CA GLY A 91 -23.03 25.42 1.02
C GLY A 91 -24.28 26.15 0.51
N ARG A 92 -24.44 26.30 -0.81
CA ARG A 92 -25.59 26.97 -1.43
C ARG A 92 -26.78 26.02 -1.53
N ALA A 93 -27.99 26.57 -1.39
CA ALA A 93 -29.20 25.82 -1.72
C ALA A 93 -29.31 25.60 -3.23
N VAL A 94 -29.69 24.38 -3.63
CA VAL A 94 -29.91 24.01 -5.02
C VAL A 94 -31.27 23.36 -5.17
N VAL A 95 -31.86 23.54 -6.35
CA VAL A 95 -33.00 22.75 -6.83
C VAL A 95 -32.44 21.62 -7.68
N THR A 96 -32.49 20.40 -7.16
CA THR A 96 -32.11 19.17 -7.86
C THR A 96 -33.36 18.56 -8.47
N SER A 97 -33.41 18.49 -9.80
CA SER A 97 -34.50 17.90 -10.56
C SER A 97 -34.08 16.50 -11.00
N LEU A 98 -34.82 15.48 -10.58
CA LEU A 98 -34.55 14.08 -10.89
C LEU A 98 -35.68 13.55 -11.76
N ARG A 99 -35.37 13.07 -12.97
CA ARG A 99 -36.35 12.42 -13.83
C ARG A 99 -36.31 10.91 -13.59
N LEU A 100 -37.33 10.42 -12.87
CA LEU A 100 -37.40 9.05 -12.35
C LEU A 100 -38.62 8.30 -12.89
N ALA A 101 -38.51 6.99 -12.99
CA ALA A 101 -39.60 6.05 -13.23
C ALA A 101 -39.33 4.72 -12.51
N ALA A 102 -40.37 3.97 -12.18
CA ALA A 102 -40.28 2.62 -11.63
C ALA A 102 -41.16 1.70 -12.46
N PHE A 103 -40.58 1.08 -13.49
CA PHE A 103 -41.29 0.18 -14.40
C PHE A 103 -41.66 -1.14 -13.70
N ARG A 104 -42.72 -1.10 -12.88
CA ARG A 104 -43.32 -2.23 -12.17
C ARG A 104 -44.70 -2.57 -12.76
N PRO A 105 -45.09 -3.86 -12.79
CA PRO A 105 -46.44 -4.29 -13.13
C PRO A 105 -47.51 -3.64 -12.25
N ALA A 106 -48.74 -3.49 -12.77
CA ALA A 106 -49.83 -2.78 -12.08
C ALA A 106 -50.33 -3.49 -10.81
N ASP A 107 -50.05 -4.78 -10.66
CA ASP A 107 -50.32 -5.60 -9.48
C ASP A 107 -49.25 -5.47 -8.39
N GLN A 108 -48.16 -4.73 -8.64
CA GLN A 108 -47.13 -4.45 -7.66
C GLN A 108 -47.26 -3.05 -7.03
N PRO A 109 -46.82 -2.88 -5.77
CA PRO A 109 -46.84 -1.58 -5.13
C PRO A 109 -45.93 -0.58 -5.84
N VAL A 110 -46.39 0.67 -5.90
CA VAL A 110 -45.63 1.82 -6.40
C VAL A 110 -44.32 1.93 -5.64
N ALA A 111 -43.20 2.14 -6.34
CA ALA A 111 -41.90 2.21 -5.70
C ALA A 111 -41.83 3.41 -4.77
N LEU A 112 -41.70 3.17 -3.46
CA LEU A 112 -41.45 4.23 -2.51
C LEU A 112 -39.95 4.55 -2.49
N VAL A 113 -39.57 5.74 -2.97
CA VAL A 113 -38.19 6.24 -2.84
C VAL A 113 -38.09 6.99 -1.54
N HIS A 114 -37.28 6.47 -0.62
CA HIS A 114 -36.84 7.22 0.53
C HIS A 114 -35.52 7.89 0.20
N LEU A 115 -35.49 9.22 0.29
CA LEU A 115 -34.28 10.00 0.12
C LEU A 115 -33.75 10.39 1.49
N ARG A 116 -32.44 10.22 1.67
CA ARG A 116 -31.75 10.69 2.86
C ARG A 116 -30.52 11.51 2.47
N GLY A 117 -30.47 12.75 2.94
CA GLY A 117 -29.22 13.51 3.02
C GLY A 117 -28.62 13.38 4.42
N ASP A 118 -27.40 13.88 4.64
CA ASP A 118 -26.78 13.77 5.97
C ASP A 118 -27.42 14.70 7.01
N THR A 119 -27.83 15.89 6.56
CA THR A 119 -28.29 16.97 7.44
C THR A 119 -29.80 17.13 7.43
N ILE A 120 -30.47 16.60 6.39
CA ILE A 120 -31.90 16.68 6.18
C ILE A 120 -32.34 15.33 5.64
N ASP A 121 -33.47 14.84 6.13
CA ASP A 121 -34.22 13.72 5.57
C ASP A 121 -35.35 14.30 4.72
N PRO A 122 -35.20 14.37 3.37
CA PRO A 122 -36.26 14.83 2.47
C PRO A 122 -37.55 14.03 2.56
N GLY A 123 -37.54 12.88 3.22
CA GLY A 123 -38.70 12.00 3.38
C GLY A 123 -38.79 10.97 2.26
N SER A 124 -40.01 10.50 2.01
CA SER A 124 -40.29 9.51 0.98
C SER A 124 -41.37 10.00 0.01
N PHE A 125 -41.27 9.58 -1.24
CA PHE A 125 -42.28 9.87 -2.25
C PHE A 125 -42.47 8.67 -3.20
N PRO A 126 -43.70 8.48 -3.70
CA PRO A 126 -43.98 7.41 -4.65
C PRO A 126 -43.41 7.73 -6.05
N VAL A 127 -42.78 6.74 -6.66
CA VAL A 127 -42.33 6.74 -8.06
C VAL A 127 -43.14 5.71 -8.85
N ASP A 128 -43.86 6.23 -9.83
CA ASP A 128 -44.79 5.49 -10.67
C ASP A 128 -44.08 4.85 -11.89
N SER A 129 -44.81 4.04 -12.64
CA SER A 129 -44.41 3.39 -13.89
C SER A 129 -44.22 4.35 -15.08
N VAL A 130 -44.48 5.64 -14.90
CA VAL A 130 -44.33 6.70 -15.90
C VAL A 130 -43.24 7.67 -15.47
N TRP A 131 -42.46 8.16 -16.44
CA TRP A 131 -41.46 9.20 -16.22
C TRP A 131 -42.07 10.46 -15.59
N ARG A 132 -41.58 10.82 -14.40
CA ARG A 132 -41.91 12.07 -13.70
C ARG A 132 -40.63 12.80 -13.29
N THR A 133 -40.69 14.13 -13.25
CA THR A 133 -39.59 14.95 -12.73
C THR A 133 -39.90 15.40 -11.32
N TYR A 134 -39.02 15.03 -10.39
CA TYR A 134 -39.10 15.36 -8.98
C TYR A 134 -38.13 16.50 -8.68
N HIS A 135 -38.63 17.59 -8.08
CA HIS A 135 -37.81 18.76 -7.74
C HIS A 135 -37.54 18.81 -6.24
N LEU A 136 -36.26 18.81 -5.88
CA LEU A 136 -35.79 18.77 -4.51
C LEU A 136 -35.03 20.07 -4.21
N LEU A 137 -35.56 20.90 -3.30
CA LEU A 137 -34.84 22.06 -2.79
C LEU A 137 -34.07 21.65 -1.54
N MET A 138 -32.75 21.64 -1.62
CA MET A 138 -31.90 21.24 -0.48
C MET A 138 -30.62 22.08 -0.38
N PRO A 139 -30.12 22.33 0.83
CA PRO A 139 -28.80 22.91 1.04
C PRO A 139 -27.71 21.92 0.63
N MET A 140 -26.65 22.44 0.03
CA MET A 140 -25.44 21.66 -0.25
C MET A 140 -24.50 21.70 0.94
N ARG A 141 -23.65 20.67 1.10
CA ARG A 141 -22.57 20.72 2.09
C ARG A 141 -21.60 21.87 1.72
N PRO A 142 -21.07 22.61 2.71
CA PRO A 142 -20.07 23.66 2.47
C PRO A 142 -18.69 23.12 2.10
N THR A 143 -18.48 21.81 2.28
CA THR A 143 -17.24 21.10 1.97
C THR A 143 -17.55 19.72 1.41
N GLY A 144 -16.72 19.27 0.47
CA GLY A 144 -16.88 17.99 -0.20
C GLY A 144 -18.09 17.98 -1.14
N GLU A 145 -18.46 16.77 -1.54
CA GLU A 145 -19.68 16.45 -2.25
C GLU A 145 -20.85 16.26 -1.30
N THR A 146 -22.07 16.56 -1.77
CA THR A 146 -23.31 16.29 -1.05
C THR A 146 -23.87 14.96 -1.52
N PRO A 147 -23.88 13.90 -0.68
CA PRO A 147 -24.53 12.64 -1.03
C PRO A 147 -26.06 12.76 -0.89
N LEU A 148 -26.77 12.17 -1.85
CA LEU A 148 -28.20 11.94 -1.78
C LEU A 148 -28.42 10.43 -1.86
N HIS A 149 -28.73 9.82 -0.72
CA HIS A 149 -28.96 8.38 -0.62
C HIS A 149 -30.38 8.03 -1.04
N PHE A 150 -30.51 7.00 -1.88
CA PHE A 150 -31.76 6.42 -2.33
C PHE A 150 -31.93 5.08 -1.66
N THR A 151 -33.04 4.88 -0.97
CA THR A 151 -33.50 3.57 -0.53
C THR A 151 -34.85 3.29 -1.17
N THR A 152 -34.97 2.14 -1.80
CA THR A 152 -36.18 1.66 -2.48
C THR A 152 -36.39 0.20 -2.17
N GLU A 153 -37.63 -0.25 -2.22
CA GLU A 153 -37.93 -1.69 -2.19
C GLU A 153 -37.29 -2.38 -3.40
N ALA A 154 -36.66 -3.54 -3.19
CA ALA A 154 -36.09 -4.31 -4.28
C ALA A 154 -37.21 -4.87 -5.19
N TYR A 155 -37.06 -4.66 -6.49
CA TYR A 155 -37.92 -5.29 -7.50
C TYR A 155 -37.05 -6.12 -8.45
N GLN A 156 -37.38 -7.41 -8.58
CA GLN A 156 -36.68 -8.32 -9.48
C GLN A 156 -37.68 -8.80 -10.56
N PRO A 157 -37.55 -8.34 -11.81
CA PRO A 157 -38.39 -8.81 -12.91
C PRO A 157 -38.16 -10.31 -13.16
N PRO A 158 -39.18 -11.07 -13.61
CA PRO A 158 -39.03 -12.51 -13.87
C PRO A 158 -37.92 -12.88 -14.87
N ALA A 159 -37.61 -11.98 -15.81
CA ALA A 159 -36.60 -12.18 -16.85
C ALA A 159 -35.26 -11.48 -16.58
N ASP A 160 -35.11 -10.80 -15.44
CA ASP A 160 -33.92 -10.04 -15.10
C ASP A 160 -33.43 -10.43 -13.69
N PRO A 161 -32.23 -11.03 -13.55
CA PRO A 161 -31.74 -11.48 -12.26
C PRO A 161 -31.33 -10.31 -11.34
N ARG A 162 -31.36 -9.05 -11.81
CA ARG A 162 -30.96 -7.88 -11.03
C ARG A 162 -32.06 -7.44 -10.07
N GLU A 163 -31.66 -7.04 -8.87
CA GLU A 163 -32.51 -6.24 -8.00
C GLU A 163 -32.51 -4.78 -8.49
N LEU A 164 -33.67 -4.31 -8.94
CA LEU A 164 -33.88 -2.98 -9.49
C LEU A 164 -34.58 -2.09 -8.45
N GLY A 165 -34.09 -0.86 -8.30
CA GLY A 165 -34.75 0.21 -7.56
C GLY A 165 -35.61 1.07 -8.49
N VAL A 166 -35.08 2.23 -8.87
CA VAL A 166 -35.71 3.17 -9.82
C VAL A 166 -34.83 3.47 -11.02
N ALA A 167 -35.44 3.76 -12.16
CA ALA A 167 -34.77 4.23 -13.36
C ALA A 167 -34.55 5.74 -13.30
N LEU A 168 -33.32 6.19 -13.58
CA LEU A 168 -32.93 7.60 -13.63
C LEU A 168 -32.47 7.96 -15.05
N SER A 169 -33.12 8.96 -15.66
CA SER A 169 -32.80 9.43 -17.03
C SER A 169 -32.07 10.77 -17.06
N ASP A 170 -32.52 11.74 -16.27
CA ASP A 170 -31.99 13.10 -16.27
C ASP A 170 -31.80 13.62 -14.83
N VAL A 171 -30.70 14.35 -14.61
CA VAL A 171 -30.45 15.12 -13.39
C VAL A 171 -30.15 16.56 -13.77
N THR A 172 -30.92 17.50 -13.24
CA THR A 172 -30.65 18.95 -13.40
C THR A 172 -30.43 19.59 -12.05
N ILE A 173 -29.27 20.22 -11.85
CA ILE A 173 -28.95 20.96 -10.62
C ILE A 173 -29.01 22.44 -10.94
N THR A 174 -29.82 23.20 -10.21
CA THR A 174 -29.96 24.65 -10.39
C THR A 174 -29.73 25.38 -9.08
N ALA A 175 -28.76 26.29 -9.05
CA ALA A 175 -28.45 27.08 -7.87
C ALA A 175 -29.50 28.17 -7.62
N THR A 176 -29.90 28.38 -6.36
CA THR A 176 -30.81 29.49 -5.98
C THR A 176 -30.13 30.85 -6.17
N PRO A 177 -30.83 31.97 -6.43
CA PRO A 177 -30.19 33.28 -6.64
C PRO A 177 -29.20 33.69 -5.53
N GLY A 178 -28.05 34.27 -5.90
CA GLY A 178 -26.98 34.66 -4.97
C GLY A 178 -25.57 34.58 -5.56
N LEU A 179 -24.55 34.86 -4.72
CA LEU A 179 -23.14 34.75 -5.08
C LEU A 179 -22.80 33.34 -5.60
N MET A 180 -22.18 33.26 -6.78
CA MET A 180 -21.80 31.99 -7.40
C MET A 180 -20.73 31.24 -6.60
N LEU A 181 -19.70 31.96 -6.12
CA LEU A 181 -18.73 31.40 -5.17
C LEU A 181 -19.15 31.65 -3.73
N HIS A 182 -19.38 30.56 -3.00
CA HIS A 182 -19.54 30.61 -1.56
C HIS A 182 -18.22 31.07 -0.88
N PRO A 183 -18.26 31.83 0.24
CA PRO A 183 -17.04 32.36 0.89
C PRO A 183 -16.01 31.28 1.25
N VAL A 184 -16.48 30.10 1.61
CA VAL A 184 -15.67 28.90 1.91
C VAL A 184 -14.87 28.47 0.69
N ARG A 185 -15.53 28.30 -0.47
CA ARG A 185 -14.90 27.93 -1.74
C ARG A 185 -13.93 29.01 -2.21
N LEU A 186 -14.28 30.28 -2.04
CA LEU A 186 -13.45 31.42 -2.41
C LEU A 186 -12.10 31.38 -1.67
N VAL A 187 -12.13 31.30 -0.35
CA VAL A 187 -10.91 31.27 0.48
C VAL A 187 -10.11 30.00 0.22
N TYR A 188 -10.78 28.86 0.05
CA TYR A 188 -10.16 27.60 -0.32
C TYR A 188 -9.33 27.74 -1.60
N LEU A 189 -9.96 28.25 -2.67
CA LEU A 189 -9.34 28.40 -3.97
C LEU A 189 -8.21 29.46 -3.98
N LEU A 190 -8.38 30.56 -3.26
CA LEU A 190 -7.35 31.61 -3.12
C LEU A 190 -6.05 31.11 -2.49
N GLY A 191 -6.13 30.13 -1.57
CA GLY A 191 -4.96 29.64 -0.86
C GLY A 191 -4.01 28.80 -1.72
N TRP A 192 -4.49 28.17 -2.80
CA TRP A 192 -3.72 27.21 -3.58
C TRP A 192 -2.56 27.81 -4.40
N PRO A 193 -2.75 28.91 -5.15
CA PRO A 193 -1.64 29.54 -5.88
C PRO A 193 -0.54 30.00 -4.93
N LEU A 194 -0.92 30.55 -3.77
CA LEU A 194 0.02 30.97 -2.72
C LEU A 194 0.76 29.77 -2.13
N LEU A 195 0.05 28.67 -1.87
CA LEU A 195 0.64 27.44 -1.35
C LEU A 195 1.67 26.85 -2.32
N VAL A 196 1.31 26.71 -3.60
CA VAL A 196 2.21 26.17 -4.64
C VAL A 196 3.45 27.06 -4.81
N TRP A 197 3.25 28.37 -4.92
CA TRP A 197 4.35 29.32 -4.99
C TRP A 197 5.29 29.18 -3.79
N LEU A 198 4.74 29.15 -2.57
CA LEU A 198 5.54 29.07 -1.36
C LEU A 198 6.28 27.72 -1.26
N VAL A 199 5.62 26.61 -1.61
CA VAL A 199 6.27 25.29 -1.66
C VAL A 199 7.46 25.32 -2.63
N LEU A 200 7.31 25.85 -3.84
CA LEU A 200 8.40 25.96 -4.81
C LEU A 200 9.55 26.82 -4.29
N VAL A 201 9.24 27.95 -3.63
CA VAL A 201 10.26 28.77 -2.94
C VAL A 201 11.00 27.95 -1.87
N ARG A 202 10.29 27.14 -1.07
CA ARG A 202 10.89 26.28 -0.04
C ARG A 202 11.72 25.13 -0.61
N LEU A 203 11.35 24.65 -1.79
CA LEU A 203 12.14 23.68 -2.55
C LEU A 203 13.35 24.31 -3.25
N ARG A 204 13.57 25.63 -3.10
CA ARG A 204 14.64 26.41 -3.73
C ARG A 204 14.55 26.42 -5.26
N ALA A 205 13.33 26.35 -5.80
CA ALA A 205 13.09 26.61 -7.21
C ALA A 205 13.57 28.02 -7.59
N SER A 206 13.86 28.25 -8.87
CA SER A 206 14.16 29.60 -9.34
C SER A 206 12.94 30.51 -9.11
N PRO A 207 13.12 31.82 -8.82
CA PRO A 207 12.00 32.73 -8.59
C PRO A 207 11.00 32.74 -9.75
N ARG A 208 11.49 32.61 -10.99
CA ARG A 208 10.65 32.50 -12.19
C ARG A 208 9.78 31.24 -12.17
N LEU A 209 10.34 30.09 -11.82
CA LEU A 209 9.60 28.84 -11.74
C LEU A 209 8.56 28.87 -10.61
N ALA A 210 8.90 29.45 -9.46
CA ALA A 210 7.95 29.60 -8.36
C ALA A 210 6.76 30.47 -8.74
N VAL A 211 7.00 31.63 -9.38
CA VAL A 211 5.95 32.51 -9.88
C VAL A 211 5.13 31.83 -10.97
N ALA A 212 5.77 31.18 -11.94
CA ALA A 212 5.09 30.45 -12.99
C ALA A 212 4.19 29.35 -12.43
N GLY A 213 4.66 28.57 -11.44
CA GLY A 213 3.85 27.56 -10.77
C GLY A 213 2.63 28.16 -10.05
N GLY A 214 2.80 29.29 -9.37
CA GLY A 214 1.69 30.04 -8.77
C GLY A 214 0.67 30.52 -9.82
N LEU A 215 1.14 31.10 -10.93
CA LEU A 215 0.26 31.59 -12.01
C LEU A 215 -0.50 30.47 -12.72
N VAL A 216 0.16 29.34 -13.00
CA VAL A 216 -0.49 28.14 -13.55
C VAL A 216 -1.58 27.64 -12.61
N MET A 217 -1.31 27.61 -11.31
CA MET A 217 -2.31 27.23 -10.32
C MET A 217 -3.45 28.25 -10.23
N ALA A 218 -3.18 29.55 -10.38
CA ALA A 218 -4.22 30.59 -10.43
C ALA A 218 -5.16 30.43 -11.63
N LEU A 219 -4.63 30.03 -12.81
CA LEU A 219 -5.44 29.68 -13.97
C LEU A 219 -6.34 28.47 -13.71
N GLY A 220 -5.79 27.42 -13.09
CA GLY A 220 -6.57 26.24 -12.68
C GLY A 220 -7.69 26.59 -11.68
N VAL A 221 -7.42 27.51 -10.76
CA VAL A 221 -8.41 28.05 -9.82
C VAL A 221 -9.49 28.88 -10.53
N GLY A 222 -9.13 29.70 -11.51
CA GLY A 222 -10.10 30.43 -12.34
C GLY A 222 -11.00 29.48 -13.14
N TRP A 223 -10.44 28.40 -13.69
CA TRP A 223 -11.22 27.32 -14.31
C TRP A 223 -12.16 26.65 -13.31
N ALA A 224 -11.68 26.35 -12.09
CA ALA A 224 -12.51 25.74 -11.05
C ALA A 224 -13.68 26.63 -10.60
N ALA A 225 -13.54 27.96 -10.71
CA ALA A 225 -14.63 28.91 -10.48
C ALA A 225 -15.64 28.94 -11.64
N ALA A 226 -15.19 28.77 -12.89
CA ALA A 226 -16.05 28.75 -14.07
C ALA A 226 -16.83 27.44 -14.25
N PHE A 227 -16.26 26.31 -13.81
CA PHE A 227 -16.82 24.97 -13.97
C PHE A 227 -16.96 24.27 -12.61
N PRO A 228 -17.84 24.78 -11.71
CA PRO A 228 -17.91 24.32 -10.33
C PRO A 228 -18.24 22.83 -10.20
N VAL A 229 -19.13 22.29 -11.03
CA VAL A 229 -19.56 20.87 -10.96
C VAL A 229 -18.40 19.94 -11.33
N GLU A 230 -17.74 20.20 -12.46
CA GLU A 230 -16.60 19.44 -12.95
C GLU A 230 -15.39 19.56 -12.02
N ALA A 231 -15.14 20.76 -11.51
CA ALA A 231 -14.07 21.01 -10.57
C ALA A 231 -14.37 20.44 -9.18
N GLY A 232 -15.63 20.36 -8.76
CA GLY A 232 -16.02 19.78 -7.47
C GLY A 232 -15.70 18.28 -7.39
N TYR A 233 -15.79 17.56 -8.52
CA TYR A 233 -15.39 16.15 -8.59
C TYR A 233 -13.87 15.99 -8.40
N TRP A 234 -13.04 16.66 -9.21
CA TRP A 234 -11.58 16.50 -9.16
C TRP A 234 -10.92 17.22 -7.98
N TRP A 235 -11.52 18.33 -7.55
CA TRP A 235 -10.96 19.28 -6.61
C TRP A 235 -12.04 19.81 -5.64
N PRO A 236 -12.58 18.93 -4.77
CA PRO A 236 -13.57 19.30 -3.78
C PRO A 236 -13.00 20.31 -2.78
N THR A 237 -13.89 21.04 -2.11
CA THR A 237 -13.52 21.92 -0.99
C THR A 237 -13.28 21.06 0.24
N LEU A 238 -12.06 21.08 0.79
CA LEU A 238 -11.66 20.15 1.84
C LEU A 238 -11.47 20.88 3.18
N GLY A 239 -11.81 20.21 4.30
CA GLY A 239 -11.32 20.55 5.65
C GLY A 239 -11.48 22.01 6.09
N TRP A 240 -12.53 22.69 5.61
CA TRP A 240 -12.80 24.09 5.92
C TRP A 240 -12.96 24.35 7.43
N PRO A 241 -12.54 25.53 7.97
CA PRO A 241 -11.87 26.65 7.29
C PRO A 241 -10.36 26.56 7.12
N TRP A 242 -9.76 25.45 7.54
CA TRP A 242 -8.33 25.43 7.76
C TRP A 242 -7.53 24.93 6.57
N TRP A 243 -8.12 24.17 5.67
CA TRP A 243 -7.40 23.69 4.49
C TRP A 243 -7.72 24.56 3.27
N PRO A 244 -6.76 25.07 2.47
CA PRO A 244 -5.29 24.91 2.47
C PRO A 244 -4.54 25.96 3.32
N LEU A 245 -5.25 26.82 4.08
CA LEU A 245 -4.66 27.91 4.84
C LEU A 245 -3.67 27.46 5.92
N LEU A 246 -3.92 26.33 6.56
CA LEU A 246 -3.10 25.75 7.63
C LEU A 246 -1.74 25.29 7.08
N PRO A 247 -1.66 24.48 6.01
CA PRO A 247 -0.39 24.22 5.32
C PRO A 247 0.36 25.49 4.93
N LEU A 248 -0.35 26.49 4.38
CA LEU A 248 0.23 27.76 3.99
C LEU A 248 0.82 28.50 5.21
N ALA A 249 0.06 28.62 6.29
CA ALA A 249 0.48 29.25 7.55
C ALA A 249 1.67 28.51 8.18
N LEU A 250 1.63 27.17 8.23
CA LEU A 250 2.74 26.36 8.72
C LEU A 250 4.01 26.55 7.89
N LEU A 251 3.90 26.58 6.56
CA LEU A 251 5.03 26.86 5.68
C LEU A 251 5.55 28.28 5.87
N MET A 252 4.68 29.27 6.02
CA MET A 252 5.07 30.66 6.30
C MET A 252 5.85 30.75 7.62
N ALA A 253 5.34 30.12 8.69
CA ALA A 253 5.95 30.10 10.02
C ALA A 253 7.15 29.16 10.16
N ALA A 254 7.38 28.25 9.21
CA ALA A 254 8.43 27.23 9.30
C ALA A 254 9.87 27.75 9.55
N PRO A 255 10.33 28.92 9.04
CA PRO A 255 11.65 29.45 9.38
C PRO A 255 11.74 29.84 10.85
N GLN A 256 10.74 30.56 11.37
CA GLN A 256 10.69 31.00 12.77
C GLN A 256 10.57 29.79 13.70
N LEU A 257 9.67 28.86 13.36
CA LEU A 257 9.53 27.58 14.04
C LEU A 257 10.85 26.80 14.00
N GLY A 258 11.54 26.79 12.86
CA GLY A 258 12.83 26.12 12.71
C GLY A 258 13.92 26.69 13.62
N VAL A 259 13.97 28.02 13.80
CA VAL A 259 14.89 28.68 14.74
C VAL A 259 14.56 28.31 16.18
N LEU A 260 13.28 28.40 16.57
CA LEU A 260 12.80 28.00 17.89
C LEU A 260 13.16 26.53 18.18
N LEU A 261 12.80 25.62 17.27
CA LEU A 261 13.06 24.19 17.37
C LEU A 261 14.56 23.88 17.37
N ALA A 262 15.39 24.66 16.68
CA ALA A 262 16.85 24.52 16.73
C ALA A 262 17.42 24.94 18.09
N GLY A 263 16.87 25.99 18.71
CA GLY A 263 17.20 26.40 20.08
C GLY A 263 16.86 25.30 21.09
N VAL A 264 15.61 24.82 21.08
CA VAL A 264 15.18 23.70 21.94
C VAL A 264 16.01 22.45 21.68
N ARG A 265 16.31 22.13 20.43
CA ARG A 265 17.16 20.99 20.09
C ARG A 265 18.57 21.14 20.65
N SER A 266 19.15 22.33 20.62
CA SER A 266 20.49 22.58 21.17
C SER A 266 20.52 22.35 22.68
N TYR A 267 19.46 22.76 23.37
CA TYR A 267 19.23 22.46 24.78
C TYR A 267 19.02 20.95 25.05
N LEU A 268 18.22 20.26 24.23
CA LEU A 268 18.00 18.81 24.36
C LEU A 268 19.26 18.00 24.10
N VAL A 269 20.12 18.46 23.18
CA VAL A 269 21.43 17.85 22.97
C VAL A 269 22.20 17.90 24.29
N THR A 270 22.24 19.01 25.03
CA THR A 270 22.96 19.05 26.32
C THR A 270 22.29 18.23 27.43
N HIS A 271 20.97 17.99 27.37
CA HIS A 271 20.19 17.27 28.41
C HIS A 271 19.76 15.87 27.95
N GLN A 272 20.63 14.87 28.18
CA GLN A 272 20.44 13.49 27.71
C GLN A 272 19.17 12.81 28.24
N ALA A 273 18.83 13.03 29.51
CA ALA A 273 17.66 12.44 30.14
C ALA A 273 16.35 12.81 29.42
N LEU A 274 16.24 14.06 28.93
CA LEU A 274 15.07 14.53 28.19
C LEU A 274 14.96 13.88 26.80
N SER A 275 16.09 13.68 26.12
CA SER A 275 16.10 12.99 24.82
C SER A 275 15.70 11.52 24.95
N LEU A 276 16.17 10.84 26.01
CA LEU A 276 15.77 9.47 26.34
C LEU A 276 14.31 9.39 26.78
N ALA A 277 13.84 10.33 27.58
CA ALA A 277 12.43 10.45 27.95
C ALA A 277 11.55 10.63 26.69
N GLY A 278 12.02 11.37 25.68
CA GLY A 278 11.35 11.48 24.39
C GLY A 278 11.23 10.13 23.65
N ILE A 279 12.29 9.32 23.63
CA ILE A 279 12.25 7.97 23.05
C ILE A 279 11.29 7.07 23.84
N GLY A 280 11.32 7.15 25.18
CA GLY A 280 10.38 6.45 26.06
C GLY A 280 8.93 6.88 25.83
N LEU A 281 8.69 8.18 25.63
CA LEU A 281 7.37 8.74 25.32
C LEU A 281 6.85 8.20 23.99
N ALA A 282 7.70 8.15 22.95
CA ALA A 282 7.34 7.60 21.66
C ALA A 282 6.99 6.11 21.74
N LEU A 283 7.80 5.31 22.46
CA LEU A 283 7.50 3.89 22.69
C LEU A 283 6.21 3.70 23.49
N GLY A 284 6.04 4.48 24.57
CA GLY A 284 4.84 4.47 25.40
C GLY A 284 3.59 4.83 24.63
N ALA A 285 3.68 5.82 23.71
CA ALA A 285 2.58 6.18 22.83
C ALA A 285 2.20 5.03 21.88
N LEU A 286 3.18 4.33 21.30
CA LEU A 286 2.91 3.16 20.45
C LEU A 286 2.28 2.02 21.23
N LEU A 287 2.70 1.77 22.47
CA LEU A 287 2.09 0.77 23.34
C LEU A 287 0.66 1.18 23.73
N ALA A 288 0.42 2.45 24.06
CA ALA A 288 -0.92 2.96 24.34
C ALA A 288 -1.85 2.78 23.13
N LEU A 289 -1.38 3.06 21.91
CA LEU A 289 -2.15 2.80 20.68
C LEU A 289 -2.52 1.32 20.54
N ARG A 290 -1.65 0.37 20.95
CA ARG A 290 -1.99 -1.06 20.97
C ARG A 290 -3.03 -1.44 22.02
N LEU A 291 -3.11 -0.67 23.10
CA LEU A 291 -4.08 -0.87 24.17
C LEU A 291 -5.43 -0.17 23.87
N GLY A 292 -5.64 0.34 22.66
CA GLY A 292 -6.90 0.96 22.24
C GLY A 292 -7.08 2.41 22.67
N PHE A 293 -6.02 3.11 23.08
CA PHE A 293 -6.10 4.54 23.37
C PHE A 293 -6.33 5.37 22.10
N ALA A 294 -6.88 6.58 22.28
CA ALA A 294 -7.25 7.47 21.18
C ALA A 294 -6.09 7.74 20.20
N VAL A 295 -6.37 7.57 18.91
CA VAL A 295 -5.36 7.62 17.84
C VAL A 295 -4.68 8.99 17.75
N ALA A 296 -5.46 10.07 17.74
CA ALA A 296 -4.92 11.42 17.56
C ALA A 296 -3.88 11.83 18.64
N PRO A 297 -4.16 11.74 19.95
CA PRO A 297 -3.15 12.05 20.98
C PRO A 297 -2.00 11.05 20.96
N GLY A 298 -2.23 9.76 20.69
CA GLY A 298 -1.15 8.77 20.57
C GLY A 298 -0.18 9.11 19.44
N MET A 299 -0.69 9.47 18.26
CA MET A 299 0.15 9.91 17.13
C MET A 299 0.86 11.23 17.41
N LEU A 300 0.23 12.18 18.10
CA LEU A 300 0.88 13.42 18.52
C LEU A 300 2.06 13.14 19.46
N LEU A 301 1.86 12.30 20.49
CA LEU A 301 2.91 11.91 21.43
C LEU A 301 4.03 11.14 20.73
N LEU A 302 3.72 10.30 19.74
CA LEU A 302 4.71 9.66 18.89
C LEU A 302 5.57 10.68 18.14
N VAL A 303 4.96 11.67 17.48
CA VAL A 303 5.69 12.71 16.73
C VAL A 303 6.55 13.55 17.67
N VAL A 304 5.99 14.02 18.79
CA VAL A 304 6.71 14.82 19.79
C VAL A 304 7.85 14.02 20.42
N GLY A 305 7.58 12.80 20.89
CA GLY A 305 8.58 11.91 21.47
C GLY A 305 9.71 11.57 20.50
N THR A 306 9.37 11.27 19.24
CA THR A 306 10.35 11.02 18.18
C THR A 306 11.22 12.26 17.95
N TRP A 307 10.62 13.45 17.87
CA TRP A 307 11.35 14.71 17.67
C TRP A 307 12.29 15.02 18.84
N LEU A 308 11.84 14.85 20.08
CA LEU A 308 12.69 14.97 21.28
C LEU A 308 13.85 13.97 21.23
N GLY A 309 13.57 12.72 20.82
CA GLY A 309 14.56 11.66 20.65
C GLY A 309 15.59 11.94 19.54
N GLN A 310 15.30 12.78 18.53
CA GLN A 310 16.25 13.09 17.45
C GLN A 310 17.53 13.80 17.92
N ALA A 311 17.53 14.42 19.10
CA ALA A 311 18.73 15.02 19.69
C ALA A 311 19.76 13.94 20.08
N TRP A 312 19.28 12.79 20.57
CA TRP A 312 20.10 11.61 20.88
C TRP A 312 20.84 11.07 19.66
N LEU A 313 20.11 10.84 18.55
CA LEU A 313 20.64 10.20 17.35
C LEU A 313 21.76 11.01 16.68
N LYS A 314 21.76 12.35 16.79
CA LYS A 314 22.82 13.19 16.19
C LYS A 314 24.19 13.00 16.86
N ARG A 315 24.23 12.75 18.17
CA ARG A 315 25.48 12.48 18.89
C ARG A 315 26.08 11.12 18.55
N ALA A 316 25.24 10.15 18.17
CA ALA A 316 25.66 8.81 17.76
C ALA A 316 26.53 8.77 16.49
N ALA A 317 26.38 9.78 15.62
CA ALA A 317 26.92 9.78 14.26
C ALA A 317 28.45 9.92 14.19
N SER A 318 29.14 10.19 15.30
CA SER A 318 30.60 10.40 15.33
C SER A 318 31.43 9.15 15.64
N ARG A 319 30.82 8.00 15.96
CA ARG A 319 31.56 6.77 16.30
C ARG A 319 30.87 5.51 15.77
N GLN A 320 31.16 5.17 14.52
CA GLN A 320 30.84 3.85 13.97
C GLN A 320 32.13 3.05 13.82
N GLY A 321 32.36 2.09 14.71
CA GLY A 321 33.34 1.04 14.41
C GLY A 321 32.89 0.26 13.17
N LEU A 322 33.81 -0.21 12.35
CA LEU A 322 33.48 -1.09 11.24
C LEU A 322 32.95 -2.43 11.81
N LEU A 323 31.84 -2.92 11.28
CA LEU A 323 31.46 -4.32 11.51
C LEU A 323 32.37 -5.16 10.60
N SER A 324 33.14 -6.09 11.18
CA SER A 324 34.00 -6.96 10.39
C SER A 324 33.15 -7.70 9.35
N THR A 325 33.69 -7.86 8.15
CA THR A 325 33.01 -8.55 7.05
C THR A 325 32.58 -9.96 7.47
N ARG A 326 33.42 -10.67 8.23
CA ARG A 326 33.11 -11.99 8.81
C ARG A 326 31.84 -11.97 9.66
N ASN A 327 31.73 -11.04 10.62
CA ASN A 327 30.56 -10.96 11.49
C ASN A 327 29.31 -10.57 10.70
N ALA A 328 29.45 -9.69 9.70
CA ALA A 328 28.34 -9.32 8.84
C ALA A 328 27.79 -10.52 8.06
N VAL A 329 28.68 -11.34 7.48
CA VAL A 329 28.31 -12.55 6.74
C VAL A 329 27.66 -13.58 7.66
N LEU A 330 28.19 -13.81 8.87
CA LEU A 330 27.59 -14.76 9.82
C LEU A 330 26.19 -14.36 10.26
N ILE A 331 25.97 -13.07 10.59
CA ILE A 331 24.64 -12.57 10.96
C ILE A 331 23.68 -12.64 9.77
N LEU A 332 24.15 -12.31 8.56
CA LEU A 332 23.35 -12.40 7.36
C LEU A 332 22.97 -13.84 7.03
N ALA A 333 23.89 -14.78 7.19
CA ALA A 333 23.64 -16.21 7.03
C ALA A 333 22.59 -16.70 8.04
N LEU A 334 22.70 -16.27 9.30
CA LEU A 334 21.68 -16.56 10.32
C LEU A 334 20.30 -16.04 9.93
N PHE A 335 20.20 -14.79 9.46
CA PHE A 335 18.92 -14.24 8.99
C PHE A 335 18.42 -14.91 7.71
N GLY A 336 19.31 -15.34 6.81
CA GLY A 336 18.95 -16.14 5.64
C GLY A 336 18.37 -17.49 6.02
N LEU A 337 19.01 -18.20 6.95
CA LEU A 337 18.51 -19.48 7.48
C LEU A 337 17.19 -19.30 8.22
N LEU A 338 17.05 -18.25 9.03
CA LEU A 338 15.79 -17.90 9.69
C LEU A 338 14.69 -17.61 8.66
N ALA A 339 14.99 -16.81 7.63
CA ALA A 339 14.03 -16.44 6.59
C ALA A 339 13.58 -17.65 5.78
N LEU A 340 14.49 -18.57 5.47
CA LEU A 340 14.21 -19.83 4.79
C LEU A 340 13.36 -20.75 5.68
N GLY A 341 13.80 -21.01 6.91
CA GLY A 341 13.10 -21.88 7.85
C GLY A 341 11.67 -21.41 8.13
N THR A 342 11.50 -20.12 8.40
CA THR A 342 10.17 -19.53 8.68
C THR A 342 9.25 -19.46 7.46
N ARG A 343 9.75 -19.64 6.23
CA ARG A 343 8.91 -19.67 5.02
C ARG A 343 8.64 -21.07 4.51
N LEU A 344 9.46 -22.06 4.87
CA LEU A 344 9.28 -23.45 4.46
C LEU A 344 8.59 -24.32 5.51
N VAL A 345 8.68 -23.99 6.80
CA VAL A 345 8.00 -24.76 7.86
C VAL A 345 6.49 -24.73 7.67
N ASN A 346 5.81 -25.88 7.77
CA ASN A 346 4.35 -26.02 7.71
C ASN A 346 3.70 -25.32 6.49
N LEU A 347 4.37 -25.30 5.34
CA LEU A 347 3.85 -24.62 4.15
C LEU A 347 2.57 -25.29 3.61
N ASP A 348 2.40 -26.57 3.93
CA ASP A 348 1.22 -27.37 3.60
C ASP A 348 -0.01 -27.00 4.42
N THR A 349 0.15 -26.60 5.68
CA THR A 349 -0.90 -26.46 6.70
C THR A 349 -1.05 -25.04 7.25
N GLN A 350 -0.11 -24.13 6.96
CA GLN A 350 -0.18 -22.74 7.36
C GLN A 350 0.23 -21.81 6.20
N PRO A 351 -0.70 -21.00 5.64
CA PRO A 351 -2.10 -20.80 6.06
C PRO A 351 -2.99 -22.06 6.04
N ALA A 352 -4.05 -22.05 6.84
CA ALA A 352 -4.89 -23.21 7.17
C ALA A 352 -5.54 -23.87 5.94
N GLY A 353 -5.99 -23.05 4.97
CA GLY A 353 -6.51 -23.47 3.67
C GLY A 353 -5.75 -22.80 2.53
N LEU A 354 -6.01 -23.23 1.29
CA LEU A 354 -5.66 -22.50 0.09
C LEU A 354 -6.64 -21.34 -0.12
N TRP A 355 -6.16 -20.25 -0.68
CA TRP A 355 -7.06 -19.24 -1.23
C TRP A 355 -7.34 -19.55 -2.70
N ARG A 356 -8.56 -19.26 -3.15
CA ARG A 356 -9.02 -19.47 -4.52
C ARG A 356 -8.01 -19.09 -5.61
N ASP A 357 -7.32 -17.94 -5.50
CA ASP A 357 -6.34 -17.56 -6.53
C ASP A 357 -5.04 -18.38 -6.44
N GLU A 358 -4.64 -18.90 -5.28
CA GLU A 358 -3.52 -19.87 -5.22
C GLU A 358 -3.85 -21.10 -6.08
N SER A 359 -5.07 -21.61 -5.92
CA SER A 359 -5.56 -22.77 -6.66
C SER A 359 -5.66 -22.47 -8.16
N ARG A 360 -6.13 -21.27 -8.54
CA ARG A 360 -6.11 -20.82 -9.94
C ARG A 360 -4.70 -20.74 -10.51
N HIS A 361 -3.74 -20.19 -9.77
CA HIS A 361 -2.33 -20.16 -10.18
C HIS A 361 -1.78 -21.58 -10.36
N GLY A 362 -2.13 -22.49 -9.47
CA GLY A 362 -1.79 -23.90 -9.57
C GLY A 362 -2.37 -24.58 -10.81
N LEU A 363 -3.64 -24.33 -11.13
CA LEU A 363 -4.30 -24.82 -12.34
C LEU A 363 -3.64 -24.27 -13.61
N GLN A 364 -3.25 -22.99 -13.63
CA GLN A 364 -2.49 -22.44 -14.78
C GLN A 364 -1.11 -23.09 -14.93
N ALA A 365 -0.42 -23.34 -13.82
CA ALA A 365 0.87 -24.02 -13.80
C ALA A 365 0.78 -25.47 -14.30
N LEU A 366 -0.26 -26.22 -13.91
CA LEU A 366 -0.55 -27.55 -14.42
C LEU A 366 -0.85 -27.53 -15.91
N ARG A 367 -1.67 -26.59 -16.38
CA ARG A 367 -1.94 -26.43 -17.81
C ARG A 367 -0.68 -26.14 -18.62
N ILE A 368 0.22 -25.27 -18.11
CA ILE A 368 1.53 -25.01 -18.74
C ILE A 368 2.37 -26.30 -18.81
N TRP A 369 2.33 -27.13 -17.76
CA TRP A 369 3.08 -28.37 -17.68
C TRP A 369 2.58 -29.45 -18.65
N GLU A 370 1.25 -29.62 -18.76
CA GLU A 370 0.62 -30.71 -19.52
C GLU A 370 0.35 -30.37 -20.99
N ASP A 371 0.06 -29.11 -21.31
CA ASP A 371 -0.27 -28.67 -22.66
C ASP A 371 0.92 -27.88 -23.27
N PRO A 372 1.67 -28.47 -24.22
CA PRO A 372 2.77 -27.79 -24.90
C PRO A 372 2.35 -26.52 -25.68
N ALA A 373 1.09 -26.43 -26.09
CA ALA A 373 0.56 -25.29 -26.84
C ALA A 373 0.17 -24.12 -25.92
N TYR A 374 -0.08 -24.37 -24.64
CA TYR A 374 -0.44 -23.33 -23.68
C TYR A 374 0.80 -22.57 -23.17
N ARG A 375 1.18 -21.49 -23.86
CA ARG A 375 2.32 -20.62 -23.49
C ARG A 375 1.90 -19.17 -23.28
N PRO A 376 1.05 -18.88 -22.27
CA PRO A 376 0.57 -17.52 -22.03
C PRO A 376 1.72 -16.60 -21.60
N VAL A 377 1.66 -15.34 -22.02
CA VAL A 377 2.50 -14.26 -21.48
C VAL A 377 1.76 -13.53 -20.35
N TYR A 378 0.44 -13.38 -20.52
CA TYR A 378 -0.49 -12.81 -19.57
C TYR A 378 -1.76 -13.68 -19.54
N VAL A 379 -2.29 -13.93 -18.35
CA VAL A 379 -3.49 -14.75 -18.15
C VAL A 379 -4.64 -13.82 -17.77
N VAL A 380 -5.49 -13.52 -18.75
CA VAL A 380 -6.66 -12.65 -18.59
C VAL A 380 -7.80 -13.37 -17.86
N GLU A 381 -8.07 -14.62 -18.22
CA GLU A 381 -9.13 -15.42 -17.60
C GLU A 381 -8.56 -16.27 -16.47
N GLY A 382 -9.12 -16.12 -15.27
CA GLY A 382 -8.78 -16.91 -14.10
C GLY A 382 -7.62 -16.37 -13.25
N ALA A 383 -6.92 -15.30 -13.64
CA ALA A 383 -5.88 -14.68 -12.81
C ALA A 383 -5.76 -13.16 -12.93
N ASP A 384 -5.95 -12.57 -14.12
CA ASP A 384 -5.63 -11.15 -14.41
C ASP A 384 -4.16 -10.80 -14.07
N LEU A 385 -3.22 -11.70 -14.38
CA LEU A 385 -1.80 -11.58 -14.00
C LEU A 385 -0.83 -12.01 -15.12
N PRO A 386 0.39 -11.45 -15.16
CA PRO A 386 1.44 -11.97 -16.03
C PRO A 386 1.91 -13.37 -15.58
N ALA A 387 2.38 -14.17 -16.53
CA ALA A 387 2.52 -15.62 -16.34
C ALA A 387 3.79 -16.10 -15.60
N MET A 388 4.72 -15.21 -15.21
CA MET A 388 6.04 -15.62 -14.69
C MET A 388 5.95 -16.55 -13.49
N LEU A 389 5.09 -16.24 -12.52
CA LEU A 389 4.92 -17.09 -11.35
C LEU A 389 4.45 -18.50 -11.75
N PHE A 390 3.54 -18.62 -12.71
CA PHE A 390 2.99 -19.90 -13.16
C PHE A 390 4.05 -20.76 -13.84
N TYR A 391 4.94 -20.17 -14.64
CA TYR A 391 6.08 -20.88 -15.21
C TYR A 391 7.07 -21.37 -14.17
N LEU A 392 7.31 -20.59 -13.10
CA LEU A 392 8.17 -21.02 -12.00
C LEU A 392 7.52 -22.14 -11.16
N MET A 393 6.19 -22.13 -11.06
CA MET A 393 5.42 -23.15 -10.34
C MET A 393 5.24 -24.45 -11.14
N ALA A 394 5.13 -24.38 -12.46
CA ALA A 394 4.86 -25.53 -13.34
C ALA A 394 5.79 -26.73 -13.09
N PRO A 395 7.13 -26.59 -13.05
CA PRO A 395 8.00 -27.75 -12.76
C PRO A 395 7.88 -28.26 -11.33
N VAL A 396 7.53 -27.41 -10.35
CA VAL A 396 7.34 -27.83 -8.96
C VAL A 396 6.07 -28.64 -8.82
N ILE A 397 4.96 -28.12 -9.34
CA ILE A 397 3.65 -28.77 -9.24
C ILE A 397 3.57 -30.00 -10.15
N GLY A 398 4.09 -29.91 -11.38
CA GLY A 398 4.07 -31.00 -12.33
C GLY A 398 4.90 -32.23 -11.93
N SER A 399 5.94 -32.03 -11.10
CA SER A 399 6.75 -33.14 -10.58
C SER A 399 6.28 -33.64 -9.21
N ALA A 400 5.85 -32.75 -8.31
CA ALA A 400 5.47 -33.10 -6.95
C ALA A 400 3.97 -33.33 -6.73
N GLY A 401 3.13 -32.96 -7.70
CA GLY A 401 1.68 -33.00 -7.62
C GLY A 401 1.04 -31.73 -7.05
N PRO A 402 -0.31 -31.61 -7.15
CA PRO A 402 -1.06 -30.46 -6.69
C PRO A 402 -1.28 -30.51 -5.17
N HIS A 403 -0.35 -29.89 -4.44
CA HIS A 403 -0.38 -29.82 -2.99
C HIS A 403 -0.32 -28.36 -2.52
N PRO A 404 -0.84 -28.04 -1.33
CA PRO A 404 -0.73 -26.69 -0.81
C PRO A 404 0.71 -26.21 -0.65
N TRP A 405 1.65 -27.10 -0.29
CA TRP A 405 3.06 -26.70 -0.19
C TRP A 405 3.70 -26.46 -1.57
N SER A 406 3.33 -27.25 -2.61
CA SER A 406 3.96 -27.18 -3.93
C SER A 406 3.58 -25.90 -4.65
N VAL A 407 2.32 -25.46 -4.53
CA VAL A 407 1.84 -24.19 -5.09
C VAL A 407 2.50 -22.97 -4.41
N ARG A 408 2.84 -23.07 -3.12
CA ARG A 408 3.39 -21.97 -2.31
C ARG A 408 4.92 -21.83 -2.36
N LEU A 409 5.63 -22.88 -2.80
CA LEU A 409 7.09 -22.96 -2.67
C LEU A 409 7.83 -21.80 -3.33
N VAL A 410 7.42 -21.40 -4.55
CA VAL A 410 8.10 -20.33 -5.30
C VAL A 410 8.03 -19.00 -4.56
N SER A 411 6.84 -18.60 -4.09
CA SER A 411 6.65 -17.37 -3.32
C SER A 411 7.38 -17.42 -1.96
N ALA A 412 7.43 -18.59 -1.33
CA ALA A 412 8.15 -18.81 -0.08
C ALA A 412 9.67 -18.63 -0.25
N LEU A 413 10.24 -19.20 -1.32
CA LEU A 413 11.65 -19.04 -1.65
C LEU A 413 11.98 -17.60 -2.05
N ALA A 414 11.13 -16.97 -2.86
CA ALA A 414 11.29 -15.56 -3.23
C ALA A 414 11.34 -14.68 -1.98
N GLY A 415 10.36 -14.83 -1.08
CA GLY A 415 10.32 -14.12 0.20
C GLY A 415 11.51 -14.40 1.11
N ALA A 416 12.07 -15.62 1.10
CA ALA A 416 13.23 -16.00 1.91
C ALA A 416 14.54 -15.34 1.42
N LEU A 417 14.65 -15.10 0.11
CA LEU A 417 15.80 -14.43 -0.51
C LEU A 417 15.72 -12.91 -0.42
N THR A 418 14.52 -12.32 -0.29
CA THR A 418 14.33 -10.87 -0.22
C THR A 418 15.13 -10.18 0.90
N PRO A 419 15.23 -10.70 2.14
CA PRO A 419 16.13 -10.14 3.16
C PRO A 419 17.60 -10.05 2.74
N LEU A 420 18.09 -11.03 1.98
CA LEU A 420 19.47 -11.04 1.48
C LEU A 420 19.66 -9.98 0.40
N ALA A 421 18.72 -9.88 -0.54
CA ALA A 421 18.69 -8.84 -1.55
C ALA A 421 18.59 -7.44 -0.91
N LEU A 422 17.76 -7.29 0.13
CA LEU A 422 17.62 -6.07 0.90
C LEU A 422 18.96 -5.66 1.55
N TYR A 423 19.64 -6.57 2.24
CA TYR A 423 20.97 -6.28 2.81
C TYR A 423 21.94 -5.82 1.73
N TRP A 424 22.03 -6.58 0.63
CA TRP A 424 22.98 -6.33 -0.43
C TRP A 424 22.76 -4.98 -1.13
N ALA A 425 21.50 -4.63 -1.38
CA ALA A 425 21.09 -3.37 -1.99
C ALA A 425 21.23 -2.17 -1.04
N SER A 426 20.92 -2.35 0.25
CA SER A 426 20.88 -1.26 1.23
C SER A 426 22.20 -0.99 1.95
N ALA A 427 23.10 -1.97 2.08
CA ALA A 427 24.41 -1.76 2.72
C ALA A 427 25.20 -0.54 2.19
N PRO A 428 25.24 -0.22 0.88
CA PRO A 428 25.91 0.97 0.37
C PRO A 428 25.03 2.23 0.39
N LEU A 429 23.73 2.11 0.72
CA LEU A 429 22.78 3.22 0.88
C LEU A 429 22.77 3.75 2.30
N ILE A 430 22.75 2.84 3.29
CA ILE A 430 22.49 3.15 4.70
C ILE A 430 23.56 2.61 5.67
N GLY A 431 24.57 1.91 5.16
CA GLY A 431 25.65 1.30 5.94
C GLY A 431 25.35 -0.15 6.35
N ARG A 432 26.40 -0.98 6.49
CA ARG A 432 26.30 -2.43 6.74
C ARG A 432 25.49 -2.78 7.99
N ARG A 433 25.63 -2.02 9.08
CA ARG A 433 24.93 -2.27 10.35
C ARG A 433 23.42 -2.04 10.22
N ALA A 434 23.03 -0.92 9.64
CA ALA A 434 21.62 -0.59 9.42
C ALA A 434 20.99 -1.58 8.43
N ALA A 435 21.72 -1.97 7.38
CA ALA A 435 21.28 -2.97 6.42
C ALA A 435 21.07 -4.36 7.04
N LEU A 436 21.93 -4.81 7.97
CA LEU A 436 21.71 -6.08 8.68
C LEU A 436 20.45 -6.06 9.53
N VAL A 437 20.20 -4.95 10.24
CA VAL A 437 18.98 -4.79 11.03
C VAL A 437 17.76 -4.78 10.12
N ALA A 438 17.81 -4.04 9.00
CA ALA A 438 16.75 -4.02 8.01
C ALA A 438 16.44 -5.43 7.46
N ALA A 439 17.47 -6.21 7.16
CA ALA A 439 17.32 -7.60 6.72
C ALA A 439 16.71 -8.49 7.80
N GLY A 440 17.16 -8.37 9.06
CA GLY A 440 16.58 -9.11 10.19
C GLY A 440 15.10 -8.78 10.40
N LEU A 441 14.75 -7.50 10.38
CA LEU A 441 13.36 -7.03 10.49
C LEU A 441 12.49 -7.59 9.35
N LEU A 442 12.97 -7.55 8.11
CA LEU A 442 12.22 -8.12 6.97
C LEU A 442 12.12 -9.65 7.03
N ALA A 443 13.16 -10.33 7.54
CA ALA A 443 13.18 -11.79 7.66
C ALA A 443 12.09 -12.30 8.60
N SER A 444 11.81 -11.58 9.70
CA SER A 444 10.83 -11.97 10.72
C SER A 444 9.47 -11.28 10.62
N ALA A 445 9.33 -10.19 9.88
CA ALA A 445 8.10 -9.39 9.84
C ALA A 445 6.86 -10.26 9.50
N SER A 446 5.83 -10.21 10.36
CA SER A 446 4.59 -10.97 10.17
C SER A 446 3.92 -10.63 8.83
N TRP A 447 3.97 -9.36 8.42
CA TRP A 447 3.50 -8.90 7.11
C TRP A 447 4.28 -9.54 5.95
N ALA A 448 5.62 -9.59 6.03
CA ALA A 448 6.44 -10.24 5.00
C ALA A 448 6.20 -11.76 4.95
N LEU A 449 6.02 -12.41 6.11
CA LEU A 449 5.73 -13.83 6.21
C LEU A 449 4.36 -14.15 5.60
N SER A 450 3.33 -13.37 5.95
CA SER A 450 1.98 -13.52 5.40
C SER A 450 2.00 -13.44 3.88
N MET A 451 2.68 -12.44 3.32
CA MET A 451 2.75 -12.23 1.86
C MET A 451 3.54 -13.27 1.09
N SER A 452 4.46 -13.99 1.74
CA SER A 452 5.35 -14.95 1.07
C SER A 452 4.98 -16.41 1.29
N ARG A 453 4.02 -16.71 2.15
CA ARG A 453 3.62 -18.09 2.48
C ARG A 453 2.32 -18.55 1.82
N TRP A 454 1.82 -17.77 0.87
CA TRP A 454 0.73 -18.13 -0.02
C TRP A 454 1.14 -17.74 -1.46
N ALA A 455 0.63 -18.47 -2.45
CA ALA A 455 1.15 -18.48 -3.82
C ALA A 455 0.83 -17.21 -4.62
N PHE A 456 1.46 -16.08 -4.27
CA PHE A 456 1.20 -14.78 -4.90
C PHE A 456 2.46 -14.14 -5.51
N PRO A 457 2.36 -13.49 -6.69
CA PRO A 457 3.55 -13.03 -7.44
C PRO A 457 4.18 -11.75 -6.89
N ALA A 458 3.47 -11.02 -6.02
CA ALA A 458 3.92 -9.78 -5.40
C ALA A 458 5.13 -9.92 -4.46
N THR A 459 5.73 -11.10 -4.34
CA THR A 459 6.99 -11.29 -3.61
C THR A 459 8.20 -11.37 -4.53
N LEU A 460 8.00 -11.76 -5.79
CA LEU A 460 9.06 -11.85 -6.79
C LEU A 460 9.52 -10.45 -7.24
N ASP A 461 8.61 -9.49 -7.41
CA ASP A 461 8.97 -8.09 -7.72
C ASP A 461 9.96 -7.52 -6.68
N HIS A 462 9.75 -7.76 -5.39
CA HIS A 462 10.60 -7.23 -4.33
C HIS A 462 12.03 -7.76 -4.44
N LEU A 463 12.16 -9.08 -4.63
CA LEU A 463 13.45 -9.72 -4.83
C LEU A 463 14.17 -9.16 -6.06
N LEU A 464 13.46 -9.07 -7.19
CA LEU A 464 14.01 -8.61 -8.47
C LEU A 464 14.41 -7.12 -8.40
N VAL A 465 13.53 -6.25 -7.87
CA VAL A 465 13.75 -4.80 -7.78
C VAL A 465 14.88 -4.46 -6.82
N LEU A 466 14.95 -5.12 -5.65
CA LEU A 466 16.05 -4.87 -4.71
C LEU A 466 17.39 -5.33 -5.30
N THR A 467 17.41 -6.46 -5.99
CA THR A 467 18.63 -6.93 -6.68
C THR A 467 19.00 -6.01 -7.85
N ALA A 468 18.04 -5.53 -8.63
CA ALA A 468 18.31 -4.53 -9.66
C ALA A 468 18.83 -3.21 -9.07
N LEU A 469 18.24 -2.74 -7.96
CA LEU A 469 18.66 -1.53 -7.26
C LEU A 469 20.10 -1.61 -6.76
N GLY A 470 20.48 -2.73 -6.15
CA GLY A 470 21.84 -2.92 -5.67
C GLY A 470 22.84 -2.98 -6.83
N LEU A 471 22.46 -3.53 -8.00
CA LEU A 471 23.28 -3.46 -9.21
C LEU A 471 23.47 -2.01 -9.63
N VAL A 472 22.37 -1.27 -9.86
CA VAL A 472 22.37 0.17 -10.22
C VAL A 472 23.29 0.98 -9.31
N TRP A 473 23.17 0.80 -7.99
CA TRP A 473 23.95 1.59 -7.04
C TRP A 473 25.45 1.28 -7.06
N ARG A 474 25.81 0.02 -7.34
CA ARG A 474 27.17 -0.50 -7.34
C ARG A 474 27.87 -0.41 -8.69
N THR A 475 27.14 -0.28 -9.78
CA THR A 475 27.70 -0.31 -11.14
C THR A 475 27.75 1.08 -11.80
N LEU A 476 26.97 2.04 -11.28
CA LEU A 476 27.00 3.42 -11.77
C LEU A 476 28.21 4.21 -11.24
N PRO A 477 28.76 5.14 -12.07
CA PRO A 477 29.88 5.98 -11.68
C PRO A 477 29.51 6.94 -10.56
N VAL A 478 30.51 7.27 -9.73
CA VAL A 478 30.39 8.19 -8.59
C VAL A 478 31.39 9.33 -8.75
N GLU A 479 30.98 10.53 -8.32
CA GLU A 479 31.86 11.70 -8.30
C GLU A 479 32.88 11.61 -7.15
N ALA A 480 34.18 11.67 -7.47
CA ALA A 480 35.24 11.65 -6.47
C ALA A 480 35.22 12.88 -5.54
N SER A 481 34.73 14.04 -6.00
CA SER A 481 34.67 15.29 -5.21
C SER A 481 33.56 15.31 -4.16
N ARG A 482 32.57 14.40 -4.21
CA ARG A 482 31.57 14.22 -3.13
C ARG A 482 32.13 13.56 -1.88
N LEU A 483 33.35 13.02 -1.93
CA LEU A 483 34.08 12.60 -0.72
C LEU A 483 34.69 13.78 0.05
N SER A 484 34.90 14.96 -0.57
CA SER A 484 35.88 15.93 -0.06
C SER A 484 35.32 17.30 0.36
N LEU A 485 34.02 17.45 0.63
CA LEU A 485 33.46 18.76 1.03
C LEU A 485 33.16 18.91 2.54
N LEU A 486 33.33 17.85 3.33
CA LEU A 486 33.33 17.90 4.81
C LEU A 486 34.33 16.89 5.43
N ASP A 487 35.44 16.61 4.76
CA ASP A 487 36.49 15.78 5.35
C ASP A 487 37.38 16.65 6.25
N VAL A 488 37.10 16.61 7.56
CA VAL A 488 38.19 16.59 8.54
C VAL A 488 38.91 15.27 8.30
N PRO A 489 40.21 15.25 8.00
CA PRO A 489 40.91 14.02 7.70
C PRO A 489 41.05 13.20 8.97
N ARG A 490 40.30 12.11 9.11
CA ARG A 490 40.69 10.98 9.97
C ARG A 490 39.90 9.72 9.66
N THR A 491 40.68 8.66 9.50
CA THR A 491 40.35 7.28 9.11
C THR A 491 40.09 7.11 7.62
N LYS A 492 41.01 6.40 6.95
CA LYS A 492 40.82 5.85 5.60
C LYS A 492 39.42 5.23 5.55
N PRO A 493 38.49 5.76 4.75
CA PRO A 493 37.28 5.00 4.52
C PRO A 493 37.71 3.73 3.78
N GLU A 494 37.20 2.56 4.20
CA GLU A 494 37.10 1.36 3.35
C GLU A 494 36.17 1.65 2.15
N VAL A 495 36.47 2.72 1.41
CA VAL A 495 35.97 2.94 0.06
C VAL A 495 36.91 2.11 -0.78
N ASP A 496 36.51 0.87 -1.05
CA ASP A 496 36.98 0.16 -2.22
C ASP A 496 36.87 1.14 -3.40
N GLN A 497 38.04 1.60 -3.80
CA GLN A 497 38.26 2.54 -4.86
C GLN A 497 37.56 1.98 -6.09
N TYR A 498 36.59 2.72 -6.63
CA TYR A 498 35.82 2.33 -7.80
C TYR A 498 36.75 2.20 -9.02
N ARG A 499 37.39 1.03 -9.17
CA ARG A 499 38.05 0.54 -10.39
C ARG A 499 37.07 -0.28 -11.23
N GLY A 500 35.77 0.06 -11.19
CA GLY A 500 34.79 -0.58 -12.05
C GLY A 500 35.13 -0.23 -13.50
N SER A 501 35.58 -1.22 -14.26
CA SER A 501 35.74 -1.07 -15.71
C SER A 501 34.39 -0.72 -16.36
N VAL A 502 34.41 -0.10 -17.54
CA VAL A 502 33.19 0.11 -18.33
C VAL A 502 32.45 -1.21 -18.53
N ALA A 503 33.17 -2.33 -18.66
CA ALA A 503 32.57 -3.67 -18.76
C ALA A 503 31.75 -4.05 -17.51
N SER A 504 32.26 -3.79 -16.31
CA SER A 504 31.52 -4.06 -15.06
C SER A 504 30.25 -3.21 -14.95
N CYS A 505 30.31 -1.94 -15.39
CA CYS A 505 29.13 -1.07 -15.49
C CYS A 505 28.11 -1.64 -16.49
N VAL A 506 28.55 -1.99 -17.70
CA VAL A 506 27.71 -2.54 -18.78
C VAL A 506 27.05 -3.85 -18.34
N ILE A 507 27.80 -4.83 -17.82
CA ILE A 507 27.24 -6.12 -17.39
C ILE A 507 26.25 -5.92 -16.24
N GLY A 508 26.63 -5.15 -15.23
CA GLY A 508 25.75 -4.93 -14.08
C GLY A 508 24.48 -4.17 -14.43
N MET A 509 24.56 -3.21 -15.37
CA MET A 509 23.41 -2.47 -15.86
C MET A 509 22.53 -3.30 -16.82
N ALA A 510 23.13 -4.18 -17.63
CA ALA A 510 22.38 -5.15 -18.44
C ALA A 510 21.56 -6.09 -17.54
N LEU A 511 22.17 -6.63 -16.47
CA LEU A 511 21.46 -7.45 -15.49
C LEU A 511 20.39 -6.64 -14.73
N ALA A 512 20.65 -5.37 -14.40
CA ALA A 512 19.65 -4.52 -13.79
C ALA A 512 18.45 -4.28 -14.72
N GLY A 513 18.70 -4.07 -16.03
CA GLY A 513 17.67 -3.97 -17.06
C GLY A 513 16.84 -5.25 -17.19
N LEU A 514 17.50 -6.42 -17.21
CA LEU A 514 16.84 -7.73 -17.23
C LEU A 514 15.94 -7.92 -16.00
N LEU A 515 16.46 -7.71 -14.79
CA LEU A 515 15.70 -7.89 -13.55
C LEU A 515 14.56 -6.87 -13.41
N GLY A 516 14.78 -5.62 -13.83
CA GLY A 516 13.75 -4.59 -13.86
C GLY A 516 12.64 -4.90 -14.88
N GLY A 517 13.00 -5.49 -16.02
CA GLY A 517 12.04 -5.99 -17.00
C GLY A 517 11.26 -7.20 -16.50
N LEU A 518 11.93 -8.19 -15.90
CA LEU A 518 11.28 -9.35 -15.29
C LEU A 518 10.35 -8.97 -14.14
N ALA A 519 10.66 -7.91 -13.39
CA ALA A 519 9.76 -7.41 -12.36
C ALA A 519 8.39 -6.96 -12.91
N MET A 520 8.28 -6.60 -14.20
CA MET A 520 6.97 -6.28 -14.81
C MET A 520 6.13 -7.53 -15.12
N TYR A 521 6.73 -8.72 -15.12
CA TYR A 521 6.05 -10.00 -15.31
C TYR A 521 5.57 -10.64 -14.00
N THR A 522 5.63 -9.93 -12.87
CA THR A 522 5.22 -10.50 -11.58
C THR A 522 3.82 -10.01 -11.20
N TYR A 523 3.70 -8.84 -10.58
CA TYR A 523 2.46 -8.28 -10.05
C TYR A 523 2.24 -6.84 -10.53
N HIS A 524 1.05 -6.27 -10.31
CA HIS A 524 0.73 -4.90 -10.69
C HIS A 524 1.70 -3.87 -10.08
N THR A 525 2.22 -4.09 -8.87
CA THR A 525 3.25 -3.24 -8.25
C THR A 525 4.59 -3.31 -8.98
N GLY A 526 4.90 -4.44 -9.62
CA GLY A 526 6.09 -4.64 -10.45
C GLY A 526 6.15 -3.70 -11.66
N ARG A 527 5.02 -3.16 -12.11
CA ARG A 527 4.95 -2.12 -13.16
C ARG A 527 5.72 -0.84 -12.76
N LEU A 528 5.94 -0.61 -11.47
CA LEU A 528 6.71 0.54 -10.97
C LEU A 528 8.24 0.32 -10.97
N ALA A 529 8.71 -0.89 -11.26
CA ALA A 529 10.14 -1.20 -11.24
C ALA A 529 10.98 -0.27 -12.14
N PRO A 530 10.60 0.02 -13.41
CA PRO A 530 11.37 0.96 -14.23
C PRO A 530 11.41 2.37 -13.65
N ILE A 531 10.32 2.84 -13.04
CA ILE A 531 10.22 4.16 -12.41
C ILE A 531 11.12 4.23 -11.17
N ALA A 532 11.06 3.21 -10.32
CA ALA A 532 11.88 3.09 -9.11
C ALA A 532 13.38 3.06 -9.44
N LEU A 533 13.80 2.26 -10.43
CA LEU A 533 15.18 2.17 -10.87
C LEU A 533 15.65 3.45 -11.57
N GLY A 534 14.80 4.04 -12.42
CA GLY A 534 15.06 5.34 -13.06
C GLY A 534 15.26 6.46 -12.03
N ALA A 535 14.43 6.51 -10.98
CA ALA A 535 14.60 7.44 -9.87
C ALA A 535 15.94 7.23 -9.15
N ALA A 536 16.33 5.97 -8.89
CA ALA A 536 17.62 5.65 -8.28
C ALA A 536 18.81 6.10 -9.17
N VAL A 537 18.73 5.91 -10.48
CA VAL A 537 19.72 6.40 -11.47
C VAL A 537 19.84 7.92 -11.39
N VAL A 538 18.72 8.64 -11.49
CA VAL A 538 18.68 10.11 -11.45
C VAL A 538 19.24 10.65 -10.14
N ILE A 539 18.86 10.06 -9.00
CA ILE A 539 19.38 10.44 -7.68
C ILE A 539 20.89 10.18 -7.57
N ARG A 540 21.36 9.04 -8.11
CA ARG A 540 22.77 8.63 -8.07
C ARG A 540 23.67 9.53 -8.91
N LEU A 541 23.28 9.80 -10.16
CA LEU A 541 24.06 10.61 -11.10
C LEU A 541 23.88 12.12 -10.86
N GLY A 542 22.76 12.53 -10.27
CA GLY A 542 22.42 13.93 -10.06
C GLY A 542 22.35 14.71 -11.37
N LEU A 543 22.70 16.00 -11.32
CA LEU A 543 22.67 16.90 -12.49
C LEU A 543 24.03 17.04 -13.19
N ASN A 544 25.01 16.18 -12.90
CA ASN A 544 26.37 16.31 -13.45
C ASN A 544 26.49 15.63 -14.83
N PRO A 545 26.63 16.39 -15.96
CA PRO A 545 26.64 15.81 -17.30
C PRO A 545 27.79 14.82 -17.54
N HIS A 546 28.91 14.96 -16.83
CA HIS A 546 30.06 14.06 -16.95
C HIS A 546 29.72 12.64 -16.47
N LEU A 547 28.98 12.52 -15.37
CA LEU A 547 28.54 11.22 -14.85
C LEU A 547 27.55 10.55 -15.80
N TRP A 548 26.64 11.33 -16.39
CA TRP A 548 25.70 10.83 -17.40
C TRP A 548 26.42 10.29 -18.63
N ARG A 549 27.44 10.99 -19.14
CA ARG A 549 28.25 10.50 -20.28
C ARG A 549 28.98 9.20 -19.96
N LYS A 550 29.57 9.09 -18.75
CA LYS A 550 30.23 7.86 -18.30
C LYS A 550 29.27 6.70 -18.10
N ALA A 551 28.06 6.98 -17.62
CA ALA A 551 27.02 5.97 -17.42
C ALA A 551 26.32 5.57 -18.72
N ALA A 552 26.41 6.38 -19.78
CA ALA A 552 25.62 6.21 -21.01
C ALA A 552 25.70 4.81 -21.63
N PRO A 553 26.86 4.13 -21.76
CA PRO A 553 26.90 2.77 -22.29
C PRO A 553 26.14 1.77 -21.42
N GLY A 554 26.27 1.89 -20.09
CA GLY A 554 25.53 1.07 -19.11
C GLY A 554 24.02 1.35 -19.15
N LEU A 555 23.62 2.61 -19.25
CA LEU A 555 22.21 2.99 -19.34
C LEU A 555 21.59 2.53 -20.67
N ALA A 556 22.31 2.66 -21.79
CA ALA A 556 21.86 2.20 -23.09
C ALA A 556 21.65 0.68 -23.09
N ILE A 557 22.59 -0.11 -22.56
CA ILE A 557 22.41 -1.57 -22.49
C ILE A 557 21.29 -1.97 -21.53
N ALA A 558 21.12 -1.27 -20.40
CA ALA A 558 20.00 -1.52 -19.49
C ALA A 558 18.65 -1.29 -20.17
N LEU A 559 18.53 -0.21 -20.95
CA LEU A 559 17.32 0.11 -21.70
C LEU A 559 17.06 -0.92 -22.79
N VAL A 560 18.08 -1.33 -23.56
CA VAL A 560 17.95 -2.35 -24.60
C VAL A 560 17.54 -3.70 -23.98
N VAL A 561 18.27 -4.18 -22.98
CA VAL A 561 17.97 -5.47 -22.33
C VAL A 561 16.61 -5.44 -21.63
N GLY A 562 16.28 -4.35 -20.93
CA GLY A 562 14.98 -4.16 -20.31
C GLY A 562 13.83 -4.14 -21.33
N ALA A 563 13.99 -3.40 -22.44
CA ALA A 563 13.01 -3.37 -23.52
C ALA A 563 12.82 -4.74 -24.17
N LEU A 564 13.92 -5.45 -24.48
CA LEU A 564 13.86 -6.82 -25.02
C LEU A 564 13.13 -7.77 -24.06
N THR A 565 13.42 -7.67 -22.76
CA THR A 565 12.76 -8.48 -21.73
C THR A 565 11.26 -8.19 -21.68
N ILE A 566 10.84 -6.92 -21.74
CA ILE A 566 9.42 -6.52 -21.68
C ILE A 566 8.68 -6.78 -23.00
N THR A 567 9.38 -6.91 -24.12
CA THR A 567 8.77 -6.96 -25.46
C THR A 567 7.62 -7.98 -25.59
N PRO A 568 7.75 -9.26 -25.16
CA PRO A 568 6.64 -10.21 -25.23
C PRO A 568 5.39 -9.74 -24.47
N LEU A 569 5.56 -9.24 -23.24
CA LEU A 569 4.47 -8.69 -22.45
C LEU A 569 3.89 -7.44 -23.10
N GLY A 570 4.73 -6.56 -23.64
CA GLY A 570 4.29 -5.36 -24.37
C GLY A 570 3.41 -5.71 -25.58
N LEU A 571 3.79 -6.72 -26.37
CA LEU A 571 3.00 -7.20 -27.49
C LEU A 571 1.66 -7.81 -27.04
N ALA A 572 1.66 -8.59 -25.96
CA ALA A 572 0.42 -9.13 -25.39
C ALA A 572 -0.52 -8.02 -24.89
N ILE A 573 0.03 -6.99 -24.23
CA ILE A 573 -0.72 -5.82 -23.74
C ILE A 573 -1.34 -5.04 -24.89
N LEU A 574 -0.59 -4.84 -25.99
CA LEU A 574 -1.12 -4.14 -27.17
C LEU A 574 -2.27 -4.91 -27.85
N GLY A 575 -2.31 -6.23 -27.69
CA GLY A 575 -3.41 -7.06 -28.18
C GLY A 575 -4.68 -7.00 -27.32
N ASP A 576 -4.58 -6.70 -26.03
CA ASP A 576 -5.71 -6.62 -25.10
C ASP A 576 -5.45 -5.61 -23.95
N LEU A 577 -5.54 -4.32 -24.28
CA LEU A 577 -5.34 -3.23 -23.32
C LEU A 577 -6.41 -3.20 -22.22
N GLU A 578 -7.64 -3.57 -22.56
CA GLU A 578 -8.76 -3.58 -21.64
C GLU A 578 -8.61 -4.72 -20.63
N GLY A 579 -8.34 -5.95 -21.08
CA GLY A 579 -8.08 -7.08 -20.20
C GLY A 579 -6.86 -6.87 -19.29
N TYR A 580 -5.77 -6.28 -19.80
CA TYR A 580 -4.59 -5.97 -18.98
C TYR A 580 -4.87 -4.95 -17.85
N ASN A 581 -5.80 -4.02 -18.07
CA ASN A 581 -6.14 -2.98 -17.11
C ASN A 581 -7.44 -3.22 -16.35
N ARG A 582 -8.21 -4.28 -16.67
CA ARG A 582 -9.49 -4.62 -16.04
C ARG A 582 -9.39 -4.65 -14.51
N ARG A 583 -8.41 -5.38 -13.98
CA ARG A 583 -8.21 -5.49 -12.53
C ARG A 583 -7.81 -4.16 -11.89
N VAL A 584 -6.89 -3.42 -12.51
CA VAL A 584 -6.43 -2.11 -12.00
C VAL A 584 -7.56 -1.07 -12.04
N GLY A 585 -8.41 -1.13 -13.06
CA GLY A 585 -9.59 -0.27 -13.21
C GLY A 585 -10.57 -0.47 -12.06
N THR A 586 -10.93 -1.71 -11.75
CA THR A 586 -11.92 -2.05 -10.70
C THR A 586 -11.47 -1.75 -9.27
N VAL A 587 -10.16 -1.67 -9.01
CA VAL A 587 -9.62 -1.31 -7.69
C VAL A 587 -9.17 0.16 -7.61
N SER A 588 -9.38 0.93 -8.67
CA SER A 588 -8.99 2.32 -8.75
C SER A 588 -9.86 3.19 -7.84
N TRP A 589 -9.26 4.21 -7.22
CA TRP A 589 -10.00 5.33 -6.62
C TRP A 589 -10.99 6.04 -7.58
N LEU A 590 -10.81 5.91 -8.90
CA LEU A 590 -11.75 6.43 -9.90
C LEU A 590 -13.02 5.57 -10.04
N ASP A 591 -12.92 4.29 -9.70
CA ASP A 591 -14.03 3.33 -9.62
C ASP A 591 -14.34 3.02 -8.14
N ALA A 592 -14.14 3.99 -7.26
CA ALA A 592 -14.29 3.79 -5.83
C ALA A 592 -15.73 3.37 -5.49
N ASN A 593 -15.85 2.20 -4.87
CA ASN A 593 -17.09 1.70 -4.29
C ASN A 593 -17.25 2.25 -2.85
N ASN A 594 -17.14 3.57 -2.69
CA ASN A 594 -17.26 4.24 -1.41
C ASN A 594 -18.61 4.99 -1.33
N PRO A 595 -19.49 4.66 -0.36
CA PRO A 595 -20.79 5.32 -0.20
C PRO A 595 -20.69 6.76 0.35
N ASP A 596 -19.53 7.16 0.88
CA ASP A 596 -19.35 8.46 1.57
C ASP A 596 -18.70 9.51 0.67
N SER A 597 -17.85 9.09 -0.27
CA SER A 597 -17.12 10.01 -1.15
C SER A 597 -16.72 9.36 -2.47
N ARG A 598 -16.79 10.12 -3.56
CA ARG A 598 -16.31 9.76 -4.90
C ARG A 598 -15.32 10.76 -5.49
N ALA A 599 -15.10 11.89 -4.83
CA ALA A 599 -14.14 12.88 -5.29
C ALA A 599 -12.70 12.34 -5.17
N PRO A 600 -11.94 12.17 -6.27
CA PRO A 600 -10.65 11.49 -6.21
C PRO A 600 -9.67 12.13 -5.23
N LEU A 601 -9.50 13.45 -5.25
CA LEU A 601 -8.55 14.13 -4.34
C LEU A 601 -8.91 13.91 -2.85
N ALA A 602 -10.20 13.87 -2.50
CA ALA A 602 -10.63 13.58 -1.12
C ALA A 602 -10.25 12.14 -0.74
N LEU A 603 -10.54 11.17 -1.62
CA LEU A 603 -10.18 9.77 -1.43
C LEU A 603 -8.67 9.56 -1.30
N ALA A 604 -7.85 10.21 -2.14
CA ALA A 604 -6.39 10.10 -2.02
C ALA A 604 -5.87 10.66 -0.69
N LEU A 605 -6.45 11.75 -0.17
CA LEU A 605 -6.05 12.31 1.12
C LEU A 605 -6.49 11.42 2.29
N ASP A 606 -7.70 10.85 2.24
CA ASP A 606 -8.15 9.86 3.21
C ASP A 606 -7.24 8.63 3.18
N ASN A 607 -6.91 8.12 1.99
CA ASN A 607 -6.00 7.01 1.82
C ASN A 607 -4.60 7.32 2.36
N LEU A 608 -4.06 8.52 2.11
CA LEU A 608 -2.78 8.96 2.68
C LEU A 608 -2.82 8.97 4.21
N GLN A 609 -3.90 9.46 4.80
CA GLN A 609 -4.10 9.40 6.25
C GLN A 609 -4.15 7.95 6.74
N ARG A 610 -4.93 7.08 6.11
CA ARG A 610 -5.02 5.66 6.46
C ARG A 610 -3.67 4.96 6.39
N TYR A 611 -2.87 5.20 5.36
CA TYR A 611 -1.51 4.65 5.28
C TYR A 611 -0.55 5.26 6.29
N ALA A 612 -0.68 6.54 6.65
CA ALA A 612 0.10 7.13 7.73
C ALA A 612 -0.20 6.47 9.08
N LEU A 613 -1.45 6.04 9.29
CA LEU A 613 -1.87 5.30 10.48
C LEU A 613 -1.53 3.80 10.40
N ALA A 614 -1.48 3.20 9.22
CA ALA A 614 -1.26 1.77 8.99
C ALA A 614 0.02 1.22 9.63
N TYR A 615 1.06 2.02 9.74
CA TYR A 615 2.34 1.59 10.32
C TYR A 615 2.34 1.61 11.85
N HIS A 616 1.48 2.40 12.51
CA HIS A 616 1.60 2.69 13.94
C HIS A 616 0.31 2.52 14.76
N ALA A 617 -0.86 2.73 14.16
CA ALA A 617 -2.13 2.87 14.88
C ALA A 617 -3.25 1.92 14.42
N VAL A 618 -3.62 1.92 13.12
CA VAL A 618 -4.74 1.10 12.60
C VAL A 618 -4.35 0.46 11.27
N GLY A 619 -4.28 -0.88 11.22
CA GLY A 619 -3.89 -1.65 10.03
C GLY A 619 -5.02 -1.92 9.04
N GLU A 620 -4.78 -2.86 8.12
CA GLU A 620 -5.79 -3.38 7.19
C GLU A 620 -6.72 -4.40 7.88
N ARG A 621 -7.95 -4.56 7.37
CA ARG A 621 -8.96 -5.51 7.90
C ARG A 621 -8.86 -6.93 7.34
N ASN A 622 -8.27 -7.12 6.17
CA ASN A 622 -8.17 -8.40 5.48
C ASN A 622 -7.17 -9.34 6.17
N GLY A 623 -7.68 -10.45 6.72
CA GLY A 623 -6.90 -11.41 7.47
C GLY A 623 -5.86 -12.19 6.67
N ARG A 624 -5.94 -12.20 5.32
CA ARG A 624 -4.93 -12.86 4.46
C ARG A 624 -3.59 -12.16 4.52
N HIS A 625 -3.61 -10.84 4.74
CA HIS A 625 -2.43 -10.01 4.58
C HIS A 625 -1.66 -9.77 5.87
N HIS A 626 -2.40 -9.64 6.97
CA HIS A 626 -1.88 -9.40 8.30
C HIS A 626 -2.99 -9.70 9.33
N LEU A 627 -2.69 -9.60 10.62
CA LEU A 627 -3.73 -9.64 11.65
C LEU A 627 -4.67 -8.42 11.48
N PRO A 628 -6.00 -8.61 11.37
CA PRO A 628 -6.96 -7.53 11.11
C PRO A 628 -6.90 -6.39 12.13
N ASP A 629 -6.97 -5.16 11.62
CA ASP A 629 -6.94 -3.88 12.34
C ASP A 629 -5.64 -3.59 13.12
N VAL A 630 -4.74 -4.57 13.21
CA VAL A 630 -3.43 -4.40 13.86
C VAL A 630 -2.45 -3.73 12.90
N PRO A 631 -1.76 -2.66 13.32
CA PRO A 631 -0.77 -1.98 12.47
C PRO A 631 0.29 -2.92 11.89
N LEU A 632 0.74 -2.58 10.68
CA LEU A 632 1.64 -3.37 9.85
C LEU A 632 3.04 -3.56 10.45
N LEU A 633 3.43 -2.72 11.41
CA LEU A 633 4.70 -2.84 12.14
C LEU A 633 4.40 -3.01 13.62
N ASP A 634 5.23 -3.77 14.34
CA ASP A 634 5.18 -3.83 15.80
C ASP A 634 5.69 -2.50 16.43
N PRO A 635 5.39 -2.22 17.72
CA PRO A 635 5.79 -0.98 18.37
C PRO A 635 7.30 -0.66 18.31
N VAL A 636 8.17 -1.66 18.37
CA VAL A 636 9.62 -1.43 18.29
C VAL A 636 10.01 -1.05 16.87
N THR A 637 9.59 -1.82 15.87
CA THR A 637 9.87 -1.49 14.46
C THR A 637 9.26 -0.16 14.05
N GLY A 638 8.04 0.15 14.54
CA GLY A 638 7.37 1.44 14.36
C GLY A 638 8.15 2.62 14.96
N LEU A 639 8.67 2.47 16.18
CA LEU A 639 9.55 3.47 16.80
C LEU A 639 10.83 3.67 15.98
N LEU A 640 11.47 2.58 15.58
CA LEU A 640 12.69 2.62 14.79
C LEU A 640 12.46 3.29 13.42
N LEU A 641 11.33 3.00 12.76
CA LEU A 641 10.91 3.68 11.54
C LEU A 641 10.79 5.20 11.77
N ALA A 642 10.08 5.62 12.82
CA ALA A 642 9.88 7.03 13.12
C ALA A 642 11.21 7.76 13.41
N LEU A 643 12.08 7.14 14.21
CA LEU A 643 13.43 7.66 14.50
C LEU A 643 14.30 7.69 13.24
N GLY A 644 14.23 6.66 12.41
CA GLY A 644 14.95 6.53 11.15
C GLY A 644 14.54 7.57 10.11
N LEU A 645 13.23 7.77 9.92
CA LEU A 645 12.67 8.80 9.05
C LEU A 645 13.07 10.20 9.52
N GLY A 646 12.95 10.48 10.83
CA GLY A 646 13.39 11.76 11.39
C GLY A 646 14.90 12.00 11.29
N ALA A 647 15.71 10.93 11.25
CA ALA A 647 17.15 11.01 11.00
C ALA A 647 17.49 11.17 9.50
N ALA A 648 16.71 10.56 8.60
CA ALA A 648 16.94 10.59 7.17
C ALA A 648 16.52 11.93 6.54
N LEU A 649 15.35 12.46 6.89
CA LEU A 649 14.75 13.66 6.28
C LEU A 649 15.71 14.88 6.22
N PRO A 650 16.44 15.25 7.30
CA PRO A 650 17.36 16.39 7.25
C PRO A 650 18.61 16.15 6.38
N ARG A 651 18.90 14.89 6.05
CA ARG A 651 20.13 14.46 5.37
C ARG A 651 19.91 14.03 3.93
N LEU A 652 18.67 13.97 3.44
CA LEU A 652 18.36 13.50 2.07
C LEU A 652 19.18 14.20 0.97
N ARG A 653 19.43 15.51 1.13
CA ARG A 653 20.24 16.29 0.16
C ARG A 653 21.73 15.98 0.22
N GLN A 654 22.23 15.53 1.37
CA GLN A 654 23.65 15.26 1.62
C GLN A 654 23.99 13.79 1.37
N GLN A 655 23.00 12.90 1.54
CA GLN A 655 23.14 11.46 1.43
C GLN A 655 22.15 10.93 0.39
N PRO A 656 22.56 10.83 -0.89
CA PRO A 656 21.73 10.31 -1.97
C PRO A 656 21.13 8.94 -1.67
N GLY A 657 21.83 8.11 -0.89
CA GLY A 657 21.33 6.80 -0.46
C GLY A 657 20.03 6.91 0.34
N PHE A 658 19.95 7.85 1.30
CA PHE A 658 18.72 8.09 2.06
C PHE A 658 17.60 8.63 1.18
N LEU A 659 17.93 9.47 0.20
CA LEU A 659 16.96 9.98 -0.76
C LEU A 659 16.36 8.85 -1.60
N VAL A 660 17.17 7.86 -2.02
CA VAL A 660 16.66 6.66 -2.70
C VAL A 660 15.71 5.88 -1.80
N VAL A 661 16.07 5.64 -0.53
CA VAL A 661 15.18 4.91 0.41
C VAL A 661 13.81 5.59 0.52
N VAL A 662 13.79 6.90 0.74
CA VAL A 662 12.51 7.65 0.84
C VAL A 662 11.78 7.68 -0.49
N ALA A 663 12.47 7.86 -1.62
CA ALA A 663 11.87 7.87 -2.94
C ALA A 663 11.20 6.53 -3.28
N LEU A 664 11.84 5.40 -2.96
CA LEU A 664 11.25 4.07 -3.14
C LEU A 664 9.98 3.90 -2.30
N GLY A 665 10.02 4.32 -1.03
CA GLY A 665 8.84 4.29 -0.16
C GLY A 665 7.67 5.10 -0.73
N VAL A 666 7.95 6.29 -1.27
CA VAL A 666 6.91 7.13 -1.93
C VAL A 666 6.40 6.49 -3.21
N ILE A 667 7.29 6.04 -4.11
CA ILE A 667 6.90 5.46 -5.41
C ILE A 667 5.99 4.25 -5.22
N TYR A 668 6.33 3.33 -4.32
CA TYR A 668 5.52 2.13 -4.07
C TYR A 668 4.27 2.39 -3.22
N LEU A 669 4.15 3.56 -2.57
CA LEU A 669 2.93 3.96 -1.88
C LEU A 669 1.89 4.53 -2.84
N VAL A 670 2.30 5.09 -4.00
CA VAL A 670 1.39 5.74 -4.96
C VAL A 670 0.23 4.84 -5.40
N PRO A 671 0.43 3.61 -5.91
CA PRO A 671 -0.69 2.78 -6.34
C PRO A 671 -1.65 2.42 -5.20
N ALA A 672 -1.12 2.30 -3.99
CA ALA A 672 -1.89 1.98 -2.80
C ALA A 672 -2.81 3.15 -2.41
N VAL A 673 -2.30 4.39 -2.50
CA VAL A 673 -3.07 5.64 -2.28
C VAL A 673 -4.11 5.89 -3.36
N LEU A 674 -3.88 5.44 -4.58
CA LEU A 674 -4.81 5.60 -5.70
C LEU A 674 -5.79 4.41 -5.85
N SER A 675 -6.04 3.68 -4.76
CA SER A 675 -6.95 2.52 -4.74
C SER A 675 -8.15 2.72 -3.81
N ASN A 676 -9.20 1.92 -3.96
CA ASN A 676 -10.47 2.08 -3.25
C ASN A 676 -10.55 1.40 -1.85
N ASP A 677 -9.62 0.51 -1.48
CA ASP A 677 -9.65 -0.23 -0.20
C ASP A 677 -8.50 0.13 0.76
N ALA A 678 -8.15 1.40 0.91
CA ALA A 678 -7.06 1.76 1.81
C ALA A 678 -7.45 1.58 3.31
N PRO A 679 -6.50 1.19 4.17
CA PRO A 679 -5.15 0.74 3.83
C PRO A 679 -5.17 -0.71 3.30
N HIS A 680 -4.39 -0.98 2.25
CA HIS A 680 -4.26 -2.32 1.66
C HIS A 680 -2.78 -2.73 1.61
N ALA A 681 -2.40 -3.66 2.48
CA ALA A 681 -1.06 -4.15 2.73
C ALA A 681 -0.44 -4.84 1.51
N MET A 682 -1.18 -5.62 0.70
CA MET A 682 -0.60 -6.13 -0.56
C MET A 682 -0.24 -5.01 -1.56
N ARG A 683 -1.11 -3.99 -1.73
CA ARG A 683 -0.86 -2.86 -2.63
C ARG A 683 0.29 -1.97 -2.13
N ALA A 684 0.47 -1.89 -0.81
CA ALA A 684 1.57 -1.17 -0.17
C ALA A 684 2.82 -2.03 0.11
N LEU A 685 2.89 -3.29 -0.33
CA LEU A 685 3.98 -4.20 0.03
C LEU A 685 5.37 -3.64 -0.32
N GLY A 686 5.48 -2.92 -1.45
CA GLY A 686 6.69 -2.24 -1.91
C GLY A 686 7.30 -1.24 -0.93
N THR A 687 6.53 -0.79 0.06
CA THR A 687 6.97 0.13 1.11
C THR A 687 7.69 -0.56 2.28
N LEU A 688 7.53 -1.88 2.43
CA LEU A 688 8.07 -2.62 3.58
C LEU A 688 9.60 -2.61 3.58
N ALA A 689 10.25 -2.82 2.44
CA ALA A 689 11.71 -2.76 2.34
C ALA A 689 12.26 -1.36 2.72
N PRO A 690 11.75 -0.24 2.15
CA PRO A 690 12.07 1.11 2.62
C PRO A 690 11.81 1.33 4.12
N ALA A 691 10.70 0.82 4.66
CA ALA A 691 10.38 0.93 6.09
C ALA A 691 11.43 0.21 6.96
N CYS A 692 11.82 -1.01 6.60
CA CYS A 692 12.90 -1.75 7.27
C CYS A 692 14.26 -1.03 7.14
N MET A 693 14.59 -0.44 5.98
CA MET A 693 15.81 0.36 5.79
C MET A 693 15.84 1.57 6.75
N LEU A 694 14.74 2.31 6.84
CA LEU A 694 14.61 3.44 7.76
C LEU A 694 14.69 2.96 9.22
N ALA A 695 14.01 1.88 9.59
CA ALA A 695 14.12 1.29 10.91
C ALA A 695 15.57 0.88 11.27
N GLY A 696 16.33 0.34 10.29
CA GLY A 696 17.76 0.07 10.44
C GLY A 696 18.58 1.32 10.76
N ILE A 697 18.30 2.45 10.09
CA ILE A 697 18.93 3.76 10.40
C ILE A 697 18.58 4.18 11.83
N GLY A 698 17.29 4.08 12.20
CA GLY A 698 16.80 4.40 13.55
C GLY A 698 17.50 3.58 14.63
N PHE A 699 17.69 2.28 14.40
CA PHE A 699 18.35 1.37 15.34
C PHE A 699 19.81 1.73 15.56
N VAL A 700 20.55 2.00 14.49
CA VAL A 700 21.96 2.41 14.59
C VAL A 700 22.06 3.72 15.37
N GLY A 701 21.18 4.69 15.09
CA GLY A 701 21.11 5.94 15.83
C GLY A 701 20.81 5.74 17.32
N LEU A 702 19.86 4.86 17.65
CA LEU A 702 19.47 4.55 19.02
C LEU A 702 20.62 3.89 19.81
N ARG A 703 21.27 2.87 19.21
CA ARG A 703 22.29 2.05 19.87
C ARG A 703 23.61 2.79 20.13
N TYR A 704 24.06 3.60 19.19
CA TYR A 704 25.38 4.25 19.29
C TYR A 704 25.31 5.68 19.86
N GLY A 705 24.13 6.14 20.30
CA GLY A 705 23.91 7.47 20.90
C GLY A 705 24.60 7.74 22.24
N LEU A 706 25.24 6.73 22.87
CA LEU A 706 26.06 6.90 24.07
C LEU A 706 27.54 6.61 23.85
N GLY A 707 28.32 7.68 23.91
CA GLY A 707 29.77 7.63 23.93
C GLY A 707 30.40 9.00 24.09
N SER A 708 29.96 9.80 25.06
CA SER A 708 30.68 11.00 25.49
C SER A 708 31.72 10.62 26.55
N SER A 709 32.99 10.58 26.15
CA SER A 709 34.02 11.32 26.88
C SER A 709 34.76 12.19 25.84
N PRO A 710 34.86 13.52 26.02
CA PRO A 710 35.44 14.44 25.03
C PRO A 710 36.96 14.34 24.84
N ASP A 711 37.70 13.61 25.67
CA ASP A 711 39.17 13.61 25.57
C ASP A 711 39.68 12.55 24.58
N GLN A 712 39.94 12.97 23.34
CA GLN A 712 41.05 12.54 22.46
C GLN A 712 40.78 13.04 21.04
N THR A 713 40.88 14.35 20.85
CA THR A 713 41.26 14.94 19.56
C THR A 713 42.38 15.92 19.87
N ASP A 714 43.53 15.73 19.23
CA ASP A 714 44.76 16.50 19.39
C ASP A 714 44.52 18.01 19.61
N GLU A 715 44.61 18.46 20.86
CA GLU A 715 44.80 19.85 21.23
C GLU A 715 46.27 20.05 21.65
N PRO A 716 46.88 21.22 21.35
CA PRO A 716 48.24 21.54 21.74
C PRO A 716 48.37 21.51 23.28
N SER A 717 49.56 21.11 23.75
CA SER A 717 49.87 20.86 25.17
C SER A 717 49.23 21.89 26.13
N PRO A 718 48.50 21.46 27.18
CA PRO A 718 47.81 22.37 28.08
C PRO A 718 48.81 23.19 28.90
N SER A 719 48.42 24.42 29.25
CA SER A 719 49.22 25.28 30.14
C SER A 719 49.26 24.68 31.57
N PRO A 720 50.29 25.00 32.38
CA PRO A 720 50.48 24.41 33.71
C PRO A 720 49.28 24.59 34.66
N LEU A 721 48.44 25.60 34.41
CA LEU A 721 47.24 25.89 35.19
C LEU A 721 46.08 24.91 34.93
N THR A 722 45.96 24.33 33.73
CA THR A 722 44.89 23.38 33.39
C THR A 722 45.15 21.97 33.94
N ALA A 723 46.42 21.61 34.17
CA ALA A 723 46.82 20.32 34.72
C ALA A 723 46.45 20.14 36.21
N THR A 724 46.26 21.24 36.94
CA THR A 724 45.98 21.20 38.39
C THR A 724 44.49 21.01 38.69
N VAL A 725 43.60 21.51 37.82
CA VAL A 725 42.13 21.33 37.95
C VAL A 725 41.69 19.93 37.51
N ALA A 726 42.45 19.27 36.63
CA ALA A 726 42.15 17.92 36.13
C ALA A 726 42.36 16.78 37.16
N ARG A 727 42.88 17.06 38.37
CA ARG A 727 43.10 16.04 39.41
C ARG A 727 41.91 15.82 40.36
N VAL A 728 40.85 16.63 40.27
CA VAL A 728 39.74 16.60 41.26
C VAL A 728 38.44 15.96 40.72
N HIS A 729 38.34 15.69 39.42
CA HIS A 729 37.22 14.95 38.85
C HIS A 729 37.64 13.57 38.34
N PRO A 730 37.02 12.47 38.82
CA PRO A 730 37.32 11.15 38.31
C PRO A 730 36.94 11.08 36.82
N LYS A 731 37.95 10.94 35.96
CA LYS A 731 37.77 10.49 34.58
C LYS A 731 37.28 9.05 34.60
N ASN A 732 36.23 8.79 33.82
CA ASN A 732 35.70 7.47 33.43
C ASN A 732 34.78 6.77 34.43
N ALA A 733 33.50 7.19 34.47
CA ALA A 733 32.44 6.20 34.61
C ALA A 733 32.25 5.52 33.24
N PRO A 734 32.48 4.21 33.08
CA PRO A 734 32.10 3.51 31.86
C PRO A 734 30.60 3.70 31.66
N GLY A 735 30.18 4.24 30.51
CA GLY A 735 28.75 4.35 30.20
C GLY A 735 28.09 2.99 30.43
N LEU A 736 27.04 2.95 31.28
CA LEU A 736 26.46 1.70 31.76
C LEU A 736 26.25 0.70 30.60
N PRO A 737 26.74 -0.55 30.71
CA PRO A 737 26.55 -1.58 29.67
C PRO A 737 25.08 -1.76 29.27
N LEU A 738 24.16 -1.48 30.20
CA LEU A 738 22.71 -1.55 30.05
C LEU A 738 22.16 -0.76 28.86
N VAL A 739 22.67 0.45 28.57
CA VAL A 739 22.07 1.27 27.50
C VAL A 739 22.47 0.80 26.10
N ARG A 740 23.56 0.02 25.97
CA ARG A 740 23.96 -0.59 24.70
C ARG A 740 23.24 -1.92 24.44
N THR A 741 22.80 -2.61 25.49
CA THR A 741 22.10 -3.89 25.41
C THR A 741 20.60 -3.72 25.21
N VAL A 742 19.97 -2.68 25.78
CA VAL A 742 18.52 -2.45 25.65
C VAL A 742 18.04 -2.40 24.18
N PRO A 743 18.66 -1.66 23.25
CA PRO A 743 18.21 -1.66 21.86
C PRO A 743 18.30 -3.04 21.20
N LEU A 744 19.32 -3.84 21.53
CA LEU A 744 19.44 -5.22 21.05
C LEU A 744 18.34 -6.12 21.62
N MET A 745 18.02 -5.99 22.90
CA MET A 745 16.92 -6.71 23.53
C MET A 745 15.59 -6.34 22.90
N LEU A 746 15.32 -5.05 22.70
CA LEU A 746 14.12 -4.56 22.01
C LEU A 746 14.03 -5.11 20.58
N LEU A 747 15.14 -5.13 19.84
CA LEU A 747 15.18 -5.76 18.52
C LEU A 747 14.88 -7.25 18.62
N GLY A 748 15.50 -8.00 19.54
CA GLY A 748 15.22 -9.41 19.75
C GLY A 748 13.75 -9.70 20.08
N VAL A 749 13.16 -8.91 20.98
CA VAL A 749 11.72 -8.97 21.32
C VAL A 749 10.86 -8.68 20.09
N SER A 750 11.21 -7.68 19.30
CA SER A 750 10.49 -7.34 18.05
C SER A 750 10.52 -8.49 17.04
N LEU A 751 11.69 -9.08 16.80
CA LEU A 751 11.84 -10.23 15.89
C LEU A 751 10.99 -11.41 16.37
N LEU A 752 11.09 -11.77 17.66
CA LEU A 752 10.32 -12.88 18.25
C LEU A 752 8.82 -12.60 18.27
N PHE A 753 8.40 -11.37 18.56
CA PHE A 753 7.00 -10.96 18.56
C PHE A 753 6.38 -11.15 17.18
N ASN A 754 7.05 -10.77 16.10
CA ASN A 754 6.50 -10.94 14.75
C ASN A 754 6.38 -12.43 14.37
N LEU A 755 7.33 -13.28 14.80
CA LEU A 755 7.23 -14.73 14.61
C LEU A 755 6.07 -15.33 15.42
N TRP A 756 5.93 -14.93 16.69
CA TRP A 756 4.81 -15.34 17.54
C TRP A 756 3.45 -14.85 17.00
N LEU A 757 3.39 -13.63 16.50
CA LEU A 757 2.19 -13.05 15.90
C LEU A 757 1.74 -13.89 14.69
N TYR A 758 2.66 -14.25 13.80
CA TYR A 758 2.34 -15.03 12.61
C TYR A 758 2.06 -16.52 12.93
N PHE A 759 2.96 -17.19 13.65
CA PHE A 759 2.86 -18.64 13.90
C PHE A 759 1.93 -19.02 15.05
N GLY A 760 1.78 -18.14 16.04
CA GLY A 760 0.93 -18.35 17.21
C GLY A 760 -0.46 -17.75 17.01
N VAL A 761 -0.54 -16.43 16.94
CA VAL A 761 -1.83 -15.71 16.98
C VAL A 761 -2.61 -15.85 15.68
N MET A 762 -2.02 -15.46 14.55
CA MET A 762 -2.71 -15.43 13.25
C MET A 762 -3.19 -16.82 12.81
N ARG A 763 -2.48 -17.88 13.18
CA ARG A 763 -2.86 -19.26 12.88
C ARG A 763 -4.22 -19.65 13.49
N LEU A 764 -4.56 -19.10 14.66
CA LEU A 764 -5.75 -19.45 15.44
C LEU A 764 -6.84 -18.37 15.38
N GLU A 765 -6.59 -17.27 14.67
CA GLU A 765 -7.54 -16.16 14.52
C GLU A 765 -8.59 -16.49 13.43
N PRO A 766 -9.89 -16.56 13.77
CA PRO A 766 -10.94 -16.88 12.81
C PRO A 766 -11.04 -15.92 11.63
N ARG A 767 -10.78 -14.63 11.88
CA ARG A 767 -10.75 -13.61 10.82
C ARG A 767 -9.55 -13.75 9.87
N VAL A 768 -8.55 -14.57 10.21
CA VAL A 768 -7.41 -14.89 9.35
C VAL A 768 -7.63 -16.20 8.62
N TYR A 769 -7.87 -17.30 9.34
CA TYR A 769 -8.04 -18.59 8.68
C TYR A 769 -9.34 -18.69 7.88
N GLY A 770 -10.37 -17.92 8.24
CA GLY A 770 -11.66 -17.88 7.56
C GLY A 770 -11.63 -17.19 6.20
N GLU A 771 -10.51 -16.55 5.85
CA GLU A 771 -10.30 -15.96 4.52
C GLU A 771 -9.81 -16.96 3.47
N PHE A 772 -9.58 -18.22 3.86
CA PHE A 772 -9.10 -19.29 3.00
C PHE A 772 -10.20 -20.34 2.79
N ASP A 773 -10.13 -21.09 1.69
CA ASP A 773 -11.09 -22.13 1.28
C ASP A 773 -10.88 -23.40 2.15
N LEU A 774 -11.28 -23.34 3.42
CA LEU A 774 -10.98 -24.38 4.40
C LEU A 774 -11.64 -25.73 4.08
N VAL A 775 -12.92 -25.71 3.71
CA VAL A 775 -13.71 -26.92 3.41
C VAL A 775 -13.14 -27.60 2.17
N GLU A 776 -12.93 -26.82 1.11
CA GLU A 776 -12.37 -27.25 -0.16
C GLU A 776 -10.96 -27.82 0.01
N THR A 777 -10.11 -27.14 0.79
CA THR A 777 -8.75 -27.61 1.07
C THR A 777 -8.78 -28.92 1.86
N ALA A 778 -9.64 -29.02 2.88
CA ALA A 778 -9.76 -30.24 3.69
C ALA A 778 -10.21 -31.43 2.84
N VAL A 779 -11.25 -31.25 2.02
CA VAL A 779 -11.74 -32.26 1.08
C VAL A 779 -10.66 -32.66 0.08
N GLY A 780 -10.00 -31.68 -0.56
CA GLY A 780 -8.93 -31.96 -1.52
C GLY A 780 -7.74 -32.70 -0.91
N ARG A 781 -7.32 -32.35 0.32
CA ARG A 781 -6.26 -33.06 1.05
C ARG A 781 -6.66 -34.50 1.39
N LEU A 782 -7.89 -34.71 1.85
CA LEU A 782 -8.43 -36.02 2.18
C LEU A 782 -8.41 -36.94 0.95
N ILE A 783 -8.94 -36.46 -0.18
CA ILE A 783 -8.95 -37.20 -1.45
C ILE A 783 -7.52 -37.52 -1.90
N GLN A 784 -6.61 -36.53 -1.85
CA GLN A 784 -5.20 -36.73 -2.18
C GLN A 784 -4.49 -37.75 -1.29
N GLN A 785 -4.84 -37.81 -0.01
CA GLN A 785 -4.31 -38.82 0.90
C GLN A 785 -4.77 -40.22 0.49
N GLN A 786 -6.06 -40.39 0.21
CA GLN A 786 -6.63 -41.68 -0.23
C GLN A 786 -6.07 -42.13 -1.58
N HIS A 787 -5.89 -41.20 -2.52
CA HIS A 787 -5.28 -41.49 -3.82
C HIS A 787 -3.82 -41.94 -3.69
N ARG A 788 -3.01 -41.25 -2.87
CA ARG A 788 -1.60 -41.63 -2.64
C ARG A 788 -1.43 -42.97 -1.94
N GLN A 789 -2.40 -43.36 -1.11
CA GLN A 789 -2.45 -44.69 -0.49
C GLN A 789 -2.96 -45.78 -1.44
N ASN A 790 -3.32 -45.43 -2.68
CA ASN A 790 -3.93 -46.29 -3.70
C ASN A 790 -5.31 -46.86 -3.31
N ASN A 791 -5.94 -46.36 -2.24
CA ASN A 791 -7.21 -46.87 -1.72
C ASN A 791 -8.36 -46.71 -2.74
N LEU A 792 -8.33 -45.62 -3.54
CA LEU A 792 -9.36 -45.37 -4.55
C LEU A 792 -9.41 -46.50 -5.61
N ALA A 793 -8.24 -46.95 -6.07
CA ALA A 793 -8.15 -47.98 -7.11
C ALA A 793 -8.18 -49.41 -6.53
N SER A 794 -7.57 -49.66 -5.38
CA SER A 794 -7.48 -51.01 -4.81
C SER A 794 -8.77 -51.49 -4.12
N GLU A 795 -9.64 -50.57 -3.70
CA GLU A 795 -10.84 -50.89 -2.92
C GLU A 795 -12.14 -50.55 -3.64
N ASP A 796 -12.05 -50.19 -4.93
CA ASP A 796 -13.18 -49.74 -5.74
C ASP A 796 -14.00 -48.66 -5.01
N LEU A 797 -13.28 -47.69 -4.44
CA LEU A 797 -13.84 -46.64 -3.59
C LEU A 797 -14.07 -45.38 -4.42
N THR A 798 -15.33 -45.00 -4.61
CA THR A 798 -15.69 -43.75 -5.29
C THR A 798 -16.03 -42.66 -4.28
N ILE A 799 -15.40 -41.49 -4.42
CA ILE A 799 -15.71 -40.31 -3.61
C ILE A 799 -16.65 -39.38 -4.38
N TYR A 800 -17.78 -39.07 -3.77
CA TYR A 800 -18.83 -38.20 -4.29
C TYR A 800 -18.83 -36.84 -3.58
N LEU A 801 -18.93 -35.76 -4.36
CA LEU A 801 -19.03 -34.40 -3.87
C LEU A 801 -20.28 -33.70 -4.43
N PRO A 802 -20.93 -32.81 -3.67
CA PRO A 802 -21.90 -31.86 -4.21
C PRO A 802 -21.30 -31.07 -5.38
N GLU A 803 -22.06 -30.89 -6.45
CA GLU A 803 -21.58 -30.19 -7.65
C GLU A 803 -21.00 -28.78 -7.36
N PRO A 804 -21.60 -27.93 -6.49
CA PRO A 804 -21.02 -26.64 -6.14
C PRO A 804 -19.62 -26.74 -5.52
N LEU A 805 -19.38 -27.76 -4.70
CA LEU A 805 -18.10 -27.99 -4.04
C LEU A 805 -17.06 -28.57 -5.00
N ARG A 806 -17.47 -29.56 -5.81
CA ARG A 806 -16.64 -30.25 -6.81
C ARG A 806 -16.06 -29.30 -7.86
N THR A 807 -16.80 -28.24 -8.20
CA THR A 807 -16.43 -27.28 -9.25
C THR A 807 -15.61 -26.09 -8.75
N THR A 808 -15.38 -25.96 -7.45
CA THR A 808 -14.50 -24.92 -6.89
C THR A 808 -13.07 -25.06 -7.39
N ASP A 809 -12.38 -23.93 -7.58
CA ASP A 809 -11.00 -23.92 -8.10
C ASP A 809 -10.05 -24.69 -7.17
N THR A 810 -10.28 -24.64 -5.86
CA THR A 810 -9.46 -25.33 -4.84
C THR A 810 -9.62 -26.84 -4.87
N VAL A 811 -10.85 -27.37 -4.97
CA VAL A 811 -11.05 -28.82 -5.14
C VAL A 811 -10.46 -29.26 -6.48
N ARG A 812 -10.78 -28.57 -7.58
CA ARG A 812 -10.26 -28.89 -8.92
C ARG A 812 -8.74 -28.94 -8.98
N PHE A 813 -8.06 -28.01 -8.32
CA PHE A 813 -6.60 -28.02 -8.21
C PHE A 813 -6.11 -29.25 -7.45
N LEU A 814 -6.56 -29.42 -6.20
CA LEU A 814 -6.04 -30.47 -5.32
C LEU A 814 -6.35 -31.88 -5.81
N THR A 815 -7.46 -32.07 -6.53
CA THR A 815 -7.87 -33.36 -7.08
C THR A 815 -7.57 -33.49 -8.58
N TRP A 816 -6.61 -32.71 -9.09
CA TRP A 816 -6.24 -32.76 -10.50
C TRP A 816 -5.78 -34.17 -10.90
N GLY A 817 -6.35 -34.69 -12.00
CA GLY A 817 -6.09 -36.06 -12.48
C GLY A 817 -6.78 -37.17 -11.67
N ILE A 818 -7.64 -36.83 -10.71
CA ILE A 818 -8.43 -37.80 -9.92
C ILE A 818 -9.89 -37.74 -10.35
N GLU A 819 -10.46 -38.88 -10.69
CA GLU A 819 -11.87 -39.01 -11.06
C GLU A 819 -12.75 -38.97 -9.80
N LEU A 820 -13.78 -38.11 -9.82
CA LEU A 820 -14.68 -37.88 -8.69
C LEU A 820 -16.13 -38.05 -9.12
N GLY A 821 -16.92 -38.71 -8.27
CA GLY A 821 -18.35 -38.82 -8.44
C GLY A 821 -19.08 -37.50 -8.20
N ARG A 822 -20.18 -37.30 -8.92
CA ARG A 822 -21.08 -36.15 -8.75
C ARG A 822 -22.26 -36.52 -7.85
N TYR A 823 -22.57 -35.67 -6.88
CA TYR A 823 -23.79 -35.75 -6.09
C TYR A 823 -24.69 -34.55 -6.38
N ASP A 824 -25.94 -34.84 -6.77
CA ASP A 824 -26.97 -33.86 -7.12
C ASP A 824 -28.27 -34.04 -6.28
N GLY A 825 -28.20 -34.80 -5.18
CA GLY A 825 -29.34 -35.12 -4.33
C GLY A 825 -30.07 -36.40 -4.70
N ARG A 826 -29.68 -37.09 -5.79
CA ARG A 826 -30.27 -38.36 -6.21
C ARG A 826 -29.52 -39.58 -5.64
N PRO A 827 -30.14 -40.76 -5.61
CA PRO A 827 -29.47 -42.00 -5.26
C PRO A 827 -28.23 -42.26 -6.13
N LEU A 828 -27.15 -42.73 -5.50
CA LEU A 828 -25.88 -43.00 -6.18
C LEU A 828 -25.97 -44.32 -6.97
N GLU A 829 -25.61 -44.28 -8.25
CA GLU A 829 -25.80 -45.40 -9.20
C GLU A 829 -24.77 -46.53 -9.07
N ALA A 830 -23.61 -46.31 -8.45
CA ALA A 830 -22.52 -47.28 -8.45
C ALA A 830 -22.79 -48.46 -7.50
N GLU A 831 -22.50 -49.70 -7.93
CA GLU A 831 -22.38 -50.87 -7.06
C GLU A 831 -20.95 -50.93 -6.52
N GLY A 832 -20.72 -50.60 -5.24
CA GLY A 832 -19.38 -50.50 -4.67
C GLY A 832 -19.28 -49.65 -3.41
N SER A 833 -18.06 -49.55 -2.86
CA SER A 833 -17.79 -48.69 -1.70
C SER A 833 -17.84 -47.22 -2.12
N ALA A 834 -18.59 -46.41 -1.39
CA ALA A 834 -18.79 -45.02 -1.71
C ALA A 834 -18.63 -44.15 -0.47
N VAL A 835 -18.03 -42.96 -0.65
CA VAL A 835 -18.01 -41.92 0.38
C VAL A 835 -18.56 -40.63 -0.20
N LEU A 836 -19.51 -40.03 0.49
CA LEU A 836 -20.07 -38.73 0.17
C LEU A 836 -19.60 -37.72 1.23
N LEU A 837 -18.96 -36.63 0.77
CA LEU A 837 -18.47 -35.56 1.66
C LEU A 837 -19.36 -34.32 1.54
N LEU A 838 -19.85 -33.84 2.68
CA LEU A 838 -20.62 -32.60 2.77
C LEU A 838 -19.89 -31.55 3.62
N PRO A 839 -20.04 -30.25 3.31
CA PRO A 839 -19.68 -29.19 4.24
C PRO A 839 -20.42 -29.37 5.58
N ALA A 840 -19.78 -29.02 6.70
CA ALA A 840 -20.42 -29.06 8.01
C ALA A 840 -21.57 -28.05 8.18
N SER A 841 -21.72 -27.11 7.25
CA SER A 841 -22.87 -26.22 7.15
C SER A 841 -24.12 -26.87 6.56
N ALA A 842 -24.03 -28.12 6.09
CA ALA A 842 -25.16 -28.82 5.50
C ALA A 842 -26.25 -29.07 6.54
N ASP A 843 -27.50 -28.77 6.19
CA ASP A 843 -28.63 -28.90 7.11
C ASP A 843 -29.05 -30.37 7.33
N GLU A 844 -29.96 -30.60 8.28
CA GLU A 844 -30.42 -31.97 8.59
C GLU A 844 -31.07 -32.66 7.39
N ALA A 845 -31.72 -31.91 6.49
CA ALA A 845 -32.37 -32.46 5.31
C ALA A 845 -31.33 -32.88 4.25
N GLU A 846 -30.29 -32.07 4.03
CA GLU A 846 -29.17 -32.39 3.13
C GLU A 846 -28.39 -33.61 3.63
N GLN A 847 -28.17 -33.70 4.95
CA GLN A 847 -27.53 -34.86 5.57
C GLN A 847 -28.39 -36.13 5.45
N ALA A 848 -29.70 -36.02 5.69
CA ALA A 848 -30.63 -37.13 5.52
C ALA A 848 -30.71 -37.59 4.06
N ALA A 849 -30.71 -36.65 3.11
CA ALA A 849 -30.69 -36.95 1.68
C ALA A 849 -29.39 -37.65 1.26
N ALA A 850 -28.23 -37.20 1.78
CA ALA A 850 -26.95 -37.86 1.50
C ALA A 850 -26.90 -39.29 2.04
N MET A 851 -27.46 -39.52 3.23
CA MET A 851 -27.58 -40.86 3.81
C MET A 851 -28.53 -41.76 2.99
N ALA A 852 -29.68 -41.23 2.57
CA ALA A 852 -30.61 -41.93 1.70
C ALA A 852 -30.01 -42.25 0.33
N ALA A 853 -29.19 -41.35 -0.22
CA ALA A 853 -28.54 -41.51 -1.52
C ALA A 853 -27.53 -42.67 -1.55
N LEU A 854 -26.93 -43.02 -0.41
CA LEU A 854 -26.05 -44.18 -0.27
C LEU A 854 -26.83 -45.51 -0.25
N GLY A 855 -28.15 -45.50 -0.09
CA GLY A 855 -28.99 -46.68 -0.02
C GLY A 855 -29.03 -47.31 1.38
N ALA A 856 -29.54 -48.54 1.49
CA ALA A 856 -29.84 -49.19 2.77
C ALA A 856 -28.61 -49.42 3.68
N GLU A 857 -27.41 -49.50 3.09
CA GLU A 857 -26.13 -49.65 3.82
C GLU A 857 -25.44 -48.31 4.15
N GLY A 858 -26.07 -47.17 3.81
CA GLY A 858 -25.54 -45.85 4.07
C GLY A 858 -25.48 -45.52 5.56
N ARG A 859 -24.34 -44.98 6.02
CA ARG A 859 -24.15 -44.53 7.40
C ARG A 859 -23.35 -43.24 7.49
N ALA A 860 -23.58 -42.48 8.56
CA ALA A 860 -22.72 -41.35 8.91
C ALA A 860 -21.38 -41.87 9.45
N LEU A 861 -20.28 -41.35 8.90
CA LEU A 861 -18.91 -41.59 9.37
C LEU A 861 -18.45 -40.50 10.35
N GLY A 862 -19.12 -39.35 10.36
CA GLY A 862 -18.87 -38.25 11.29
C GLY A 862 -17.98 -37.15 10.71
N VAL A 863 -17.32 -36.39 11.59
CA VAL A 863 -16.49 -35.24 11.21
C VAL A 863 -15.10 -35.73 10.79
N VAL A 864 -14.71 -35.46 9.55
CA VAL A 864 -13.39 -35.86 8.99
C VAL A 864 -12.38 -34.71 8.93
N ALA A 865 -12.84 -33.47 9.13
CA ALA A 865 -11.97 -32.31 9.19
C ALA A 865 -12.54 -31.22 10.11
N THR A 866 -11.65 -30.49 10.77
CA THR A 866 -12.00 -29.39 11.68
C THR A 866 -11.18 -28.15 11.41
N THR A 867 -11.70 -27.00 11.83
CA THR A 867 -10.98 -25.72 11.86
C THR A 867 -9.80 -25.80 12.85
N PRO A 868 -8.84 -24.86 12.81
CA PRO A 868 -7.76 -24.78 13.81
C PRO A 868 -8.24 -24.72 15.26
N ASN A 869 -9.49 -24.26 15.50
CA ASN A 869 -10.12 -24.17 16.82
C ASN A 869 -11.06 -25.36 17.14
N GLY A 870 -11.09 -26.39 16.29
CA GLY A 870 -11.83 -27.64 16.54
C GLY A 870 -13.27 -27.68 16.03
N ALA A 871 -13.82 -26.59 15.47
CA ALA A 871 -15.15 -26.61 14.87
C ALA A 871 -15.19 -27.52 13.61
N PRO A 872 -16.23 -28.35 13.39
CA PRO A 872 -16.36 -29.20 12.21
C PRO A 872 -16.32 -28.42 10.88
N LEU A 873 -15.65 -28.98 9.87
CA LEU A 873 -15.59 -28.45 8.51
C LEU A 873 -16.25 -29.37 7.48
N VAL A 874 -16.02 -30.69 7.62
CA VAL A 874 -16.46 -31.68 6.64
C VAL A 874 -17.08 -32.86 7.37
N LEU A 875 -18.27 -33.24 6.92
CA LEU A 875 -18.99 -34.45 7.33
C LEU A 875 -18.81 -35.51 6.25
N ALA A 876 -18.58 -36.74 6.68
CA ALA A 876 -18.49 -37.88 5.78
C ALA A 876 -19.64 -38.87 6.02
N PHE A 877 -20.17 -39.39 4.92
CA PHE A 877 -21.16 -40.46 4.87
C PHE A 877 -20.62 -41.55 3.97
N GLY A 878 -20.86 -42.82 4.29
CA GLY A 878 -20.26 -43.91 3.55
C GLY A 878 -21.11 -45.15 3.45
N ARG A 879 -20.79 -45.97 2.45
CA ARG A 879 -21.28 -47.33 2.24
C ARG A 879 -20.11 -48.24 1.89
N GLY A 880 -20.16 -49.48 2.36
CA GLY A 880 -19.12 -50.49 2.12
C GLY A 880 -17.97 -50.40 3.13
N GLN A 881 -17.21 -51.48 3.26
CA GLN A 881 -16.15 -51.59 4.27
C GLN A 881 -14.96 -50.63 4.03
N ALA A 882 -14.71 -50.25 2.77
CA ALA A 882 -13.62 -49.33 2.44
C ALA A 882 -13.87 -47.90 2.97
N ALA A 883 -15.14 -47.53 3.16
CA ALA A 883 -15.52 -46.18 3.57
C ALA A 883 -15.00 -45.80 4.98
N ASP A 884 -14.85 -46.77 5.89
CA ASP A 884 -14.37 -46.52 7.26
C ASP A 884 -12.90 -46.08 7.32
N ARG A 885 -12.13 -46.36 6.26
CA ARG A 885 -10.71 -45.97 6.21
C ARG A 885 -10.52 -44.48 6.01
N ILE A 886 -11.56 -43.74 5.61
CA ILE A 886 -11.46 -42.29 5.47
C ILE A 886 -11.31 -41.58 6.83
N LEU A 887 -11.67 -42.25 7.93
CA LEU A 887 -11.50 -41.77 9.31
C LEU A 887 -10.12 -42.13 9.91
N ARG A 888 -9.32 -42.95 9.23
CA ARG A 888 -8.00 -43.42 9.67
C ARG A 888 -6.89 -42.70 8.90
#